data_AF-A0A7C1TZA9-F1
#
_entry.id   AF-A0A7C1TZA9-F1
#
_cell.length_a   1.000
_cell.length_b   1.000
_cell.length_c   1.000
_cell.angle_alpha   90.00
_cell.angle_beta   90.00
_cell.angle_gamma   90.00
#
_symmetry.space_group_name_H-M   'P 1'
#
loop_
_entity.id
_entity.type
_entity.pdbx_description
1 polymer ?
#
loop_
_entity_poly.entity_id
_entity_poly.type
_entity_poly.pdbx_seq_one_letter_code
_entity_poly.pdbx_strand_id
1 'polypeptide(L)'
;MKGIKIPAFWQAVLVVIIAYLIFDNAFPPLLPSSLMAQYMIITIASVLLYFSFDETRWKEFNAPILAVLREPGLAVVRWGFLIAIPAIVAYTTYGFVKPSMDAPVELRQVHPAPPGSLRVFGKSYNLSKLENPLREQILKTMAEDEDKGWEAYEKIVASGRDVYYKNCFFCHGDLLDGKGHYALGFSPQPANFQDVGTIAQLQEAYLFWRISTGGPGLPKEGTPWNSAMPVWHEMLSENETWEVIIFLYDYVGQVPRMWDAGVSKIVSGMASKVSARHRQQMGIDVYVQRCQACHGEQGAGDGVATDLMYPRPRDFTLSLFKYKTSPGSELPSDDDLFNTIKHGLDGTAMPAWSTLLSDQQIRSLIPVIKGFDITAAWAPEDADDEFFDDDGRYLKTDFKKITNAEPVAAQIPFSEESVAKGKPVFEKVCGKCHGLTGRGNITSGKKLEDDWGDRLWPRNLTKPWTWRVTNVSGGDEKSREQTIKNIYTRLSIGLPGTPMPAHRATEEGNKDPVSLQDRWHIANYVYSLRNQSVAPSDEPVLRAAKIEGALPDSLTDEVWDTVPAVTLPLVPNIIKEDRLFTPLNDSITVQVLYNADEIAFLMKVDDRTDSRPGEAVSTQIQDSKLTLYSDALAIQFPKQDSFKTKPVVVKPLYRHGDGAHPTTMWYWNAGSVEPAVASRGVLLDATGPNQKIVPREGDDSLSVQSHWDNGQWRVLMKRPRDGGDSGDVSFAEGDFIPVSFADWDGSNGEVGSKHTLTTWYWLVLPAEADPVKVYGLPLGIAGGVFLMGLLLVRRQRKALA
;
A
#
# COMPACT_ATOMS: atom_id res chain seq x y z
N MET A 1 32.00 55.59 4.38
CA MET A 1 30.66 55.24 3.88
C MET A 1 29.71 55.23 5.07
N LYS A 2 28.78 56.18 5.17
CA LYS A 2 27.77 56.18 6.24
C LYS A 2 26.85 54.98 5.99
N GLY A 3 26.93 53.96 6.85
CA GLY A 3 26.11 52.76 6.76
C GLY A 3 24.62 53.10 6.84
N ILE A 4 23.83 52.50 5.97
CA ILE A 4 22.37 52.60 5.99
C ILE A 4 21.90 52.02 7.33
N LYS A 5 21.43 52.86 8.26
CA LYS A 5 20.81 52.40 9.50
C LYS A 5 19.38 51.97 9.19
N ILE A 6 19.10 50.67 9.32
CA ILE A 6 17.75 50.12 9.18
C ILE A 6 16.89 50.62 10.36
N PRO A 7 15.70 51.19 10.14
CA PRO A 7 14.82 51.63 11.23
C PRO A 7 14.41 50.49 12.17
N ALA A 8 14.20 50.80 13.45
CA ALA A 8 13.88 49.84 14.51
C ALA A 8 12.72 48.88 14.15
N PHE A 9 11.65 49.38 13.52
CA PHE A 9 10.55 48.54 13.02
C PHE A 9 11.01 47.48 12.01
N TRP A 10 11.82 47.88 11.03
CA TRP A 10 12.32 46.97 10.00
C TRP A 10 13.38 46.01 10.54
N GLN A 11 14.14 46.41 11.57
CA GLN A 11 15.01 45.48 12.31
C GLN A 11 14.19 44.39 12.99
N ALA A 12 13.10 44.74 13.67
CA ALA A 12 12.20 43.77 14.30
C ALA A 12 11.60 42.79 13.27
N VAL A 13 11.10 43.31 12.14
CA VAL A 13 10.55 42.49 11.05
C VAL A 13 11.62 41.55 10.48
N LEU A 14 12.84 42.03 10.22
CA LEU A 14 13.94 41.21 9.72
C LEU A 14 14.31 40.09 10.68
N VAL A 15 14.37 40.36 11.99
CA VAL A 15 14.67 39.33 12.99
C VAL A 15 13.61 38.23 12.98
N VAL A 16 12.33 38.58 12.89
CA VAL A 16 11.24 37.59 12.82
C VAL A 16 11.31 36.77 11.53
N ILE A 17 11.58 37.41 10.37
CA ILE A 17 11.72 36.71 9.09
C ILE A 17 12.92 35.77 9.10
N ILE A 18 14.08 36.22 9.58
CA ILE A 18 15.30 35.40 9.66
C ILE A 18 15.08 34.21 10.60
N ALA A 19 14.45 34.43 11.77
CA ALA A 19 14.13 33.36 12.70
C ALA A 19 13.20 32.31 12.07
N TYR A 20 12.15 32.75 11.37
CA TYR A 20 11.27 31.85 10.62
C TYR A 20 12.05 31.02 9.59
N LEU A 21 12.87 31.66 8.76
CA LEU A 21 13.66 30.96 7.74
C LEU A 21 14.64 29.95 8.36
N ILE A 22 15.25 30.29 9.50
CA ILE A 22 16.11 29.36 10.24
C ILE A 22 15.31 28.16 10.74
N PHE A 23 14.18 28.38 11.43
CA PHE A 23 13.36 27.29 11.94
C PHE A 23 12.79 26.39 10.82
N ASP A 24 12.51 26.98 9.67
CA ASP A 24 11.93 26.31 8.51
C ASP A 24 12.98 25.56 7.67
N ASN A 25 14.27 25.88 7.76
CA ASN A 25 15.28 25.31 6.86
C ASN A 25 16.47 24.64 7.57
N ALA A 26 16.76 25.00 8.83
CA ALA A 26 17.99 24.57 9.50
C ALA A 26 17.85 23.24 10.27
N PHE A 27 16.63 22.73 10.49
CA PHE A 27 16.39 21.52 11.28
C PHE A 27 15.61 20.47 10.48
N PRO A 28 16.28 19.53 9.81
CA PRO A 28 15.66 18.34 9.23
C PRO A 28 15.53 17.21 10.27
N PRO A 29 14.37 16.54 10.41
CA PRO A 29 13.12 16.80 9.69
C PRO A 29 12.48 18.12 10.12
N LEU A 30 11.80 18.77 9.17
CA LEU A 30 11.17 20.08 9.34
C LEU A 30 10.28 20.12 10.58
N LEU A 31 10.36 21.23 11.33
CA LEU A 31 9.62 21.38 12.58
C LEU A 31 8.09 21.26 12.35
N PRO A 32 7.37 20.49 13.18
CA PRO A 32 5.91 20.45 13.15
C PRO A 32 5.31 21.85 13.30
N SER A 33 4.19 22.11 12.60
CA SER A 33 3.53 23.43 12.56
C SER A 33 3.18 23.98 13.96
N SER A 34 2.84 23.12 14.91
CA SER A 34 2.56 23.49 16.30
C SER A 34 3.83 23.97 17.03
N LEU A 35 4.97 23.32 16.83
CA LEU A 35 6.24 23.70 17.43
C LEU A 35 6.78 24.99 16.79
N MET A 36 6.66 25.11 15.46
CA MET A 36 6.95 26.34 14.73
C MET A 36 6.14 27.51 15.29
N ALA A 37 4.83 27.34 15.49
CA ALA A 37 3.98 28.38 16.07
C ALA A 37 4.45 28.78 17.49
N GLN A 38 4.77 27.82 18.35
CA GLN A 38 5.28 28.10 19.70
C GLN A 38 6.59 28.90 19.66
N TYR A 39 7.57 28.48 18.84
CA TYR A 39 8.84 29.17 18.70
C TYR A 39 8.69 30.57 18.11
N MET A 40 7.80 30.75 17.13
CA MET A 40 7.52 32.07 16.56
C MET A 40 6.82 32.98 17.56
N ILE A 41 5.90 32.48 18.40
CA ILE A 41 5.28 33.26 19.48
C ILE A 41 6.32 33.75 20.48
N ILE A 42 7.22 32.88 20.93
CA ILE A 42 8.30 33.24 21.86
C ILE A 42 9.24 34.26 21.21
N THR A 43 9.57 34.07 19.93
CA THR A 43 10.43 34.99 19.17
C THR A 43 9.80 36.37 19.06
N ILE A 44 8.53 36.46 18.65
CA ILE A 44 7.81 37.72 18.50
C ILE A 44 7.68 38.42 19.85
N ALA A 45 7.33 37.69 20.93
CA ALA A 45 7.26 38.25 22.27
C ALA A 45 8.61 38.80 22.72
N SER A 46 9.70 38.10 22.46
CA SER A 46 11.07 38.52 22.79
C SER A 46 11.48 39.79 22.03
N VAL A 47 11.16 39.86 20.72
CA VAL A 47 11.41 41.04 19.89
C VAL A 47 10.61 42.24 20.40
N LEU A 48 9.32 42.07 20.70
CA LEU A 48 8.48 43.14 21.23
C LEU A 48 8.97 43.62 22.60
N LEU A 49 9.37 42.69 23.49
CA LEU A 49 9.92 43.02 24.79
C LEU A 49 11.23 43.82 24.67
N TYR A 50 12.12 43.43 23.75
CA TYR A 50 13.37 44.15 23.49
C TYR A 50 13.15 45.61 23.05
N PHE A 51 12.21 45.85 22.13
CA PHE A 51 11.94 47.21 21.63
C PHE A 51 11.06 48.03 22.58
N SER A 52 10.25 47.41 23.43
CA SER A 52 9.40 48.10 24.42
C SER A 52 10.11 48.38 25.75
N PHE A 53 11.26 47.74 26.02
CA PHE A 53 12.03 47.93 27.25
C PHE A 53 12.65 49.34 27.40
N ASP A 54 12.87 50.05 26.30
CA ASP A 54 13.44 51.40 26.30
C ASP A 54 12.55 52.37 25.53
N GLU A 55 12.28 53.53 26.14
CA GLU A 55 11.32 54.50 25.61
C GLU A 55 11.77 55.10 24.27
N THR A 56 13.09 55.21 24.05
CA THR A 56 13.66 55.73 22.80
C THR A 56 13.47 54.71 21.68
N ARG A 57 13.85 53.45 21.92
CA ARG A 57 13.63 52.34 20.98
C ARG A 57 12.15 52.12 20.66
N TRP A 58 11.28 52.28 21.65
CA TRP A 58 9.84 52.15 21.46
C TRP A 58 9.26 53.26 20.59
N LYS A 59 9.75 54.51 20.75
CA LYS A 59 9.38 55.62 19.86
C LYS A 59 9.87 55.39 18.44
N GLU A 60 11.11 54.94 18.26
CA GLU A 60 11.67 54.61 16.93
C GLU A 60 10.95 53.43 16.26
N PHE A 61 10.55 52.42 17.04
CA PHE A 61 9.79 51.26 16.56
C PHE A 61 8.40 51.67 16.05
N ASN A 62 7.70 52.55 16.78
CA ASN A 62 6.36 53.00 16.40
C ASN A 62 6.35 54.09 15.32
N ALA A 63 7.47 54.79 15.09
CA ALA A 63 7.53 55.92 14.16
C ALA A 63 6.99 55.60 12.75
N PRO A 64 7.34 54.47 12.10
CA PRO A 64 6.81 54.12 10.78
C PRO A 64 5.31 53.83 10.79
N ILE A 65 4.81 53.19 11.85
CA ILE A 65 3.38 52.87 12.02
C ILE A 65 2.58 54.17 12.18
N LEU A 66 3.07 55.07 13.04
CA LEU A 66 2.47 56.37 13.26
C LEU A 66 2.53 57.24 12.00
N ALA A 67 3.63 57.21 11.25
CA ALA A 67 3.76 57.92 9.97
C ALA A 67 2.68 57.47 8.98
N VAL A 68 2.49 56.16 8.79
CA VAL A 68 1.43 55.62 7.93
C VAL A 68 0.05 56.07 8.41
N LEU A 69 -0.22 56.09 9.71
CA LEU A 69 -1.53 56.51 10.25
C LEU A 69 -1.78 58.03 10.16
N ARG A 70 -0.72 58.85 10.15
CA ARG A 70 -0.81 60.31 10.35
C ARG A 70 -0.49 61.14 9.11
N GLU A 71 0.52 60.77 8.33
CA GLU A 71 1.06 61.61 7.26
C GLU A 71 0.17 61.63 6.01
N PRO A 72 -0.09 62.80 5.39
CA PRO A 72 -0.92 62.89 4.18
C PRO A 72 -0.32 62.17 2.97
N GLY A 73 1.01 62.23 2.81
CA GLY A 73 1.73 61.64 1.66
C GLY A 73 1.70 60.11 1.61
N LEU A 74 1.36 59.44 2.71
CA LEU A 74 1.27 57.97 2.82
C LEU A 74 -0.17 57.45 2.71
N ALA A 75 -1.10 58.24 2.17
CA ALA A 75 -2.52 57.87 2.06
C ALA A 75 -2.73 56.55 1.30
N VAL A 76 -2.00 56.32 0.20
CA VAL A 76 -2.09 55.08 -0.59
C VAL A 76 -1.65 53.88 0.24
N VAL A 77 -0.52 54.00 0.96
CA VAL A 77 0.01 52.94 1.84
C VAL A 77 -0.97 52.64 2.99
N ARG A 78 -1.55 53.69 3.59
CA ARG A 78 -2.57 53.56 4.64
C ARG A 78 -3.81 52.82 4.15
N TRP A 79 -4.34 53.20 2.99
CA TRP A 79 -5.49 52.51 2.39
C TRP A 79 -5.15 51.07 2.02
N GLY A 80 -3.92 50.81 1.55
CA GLY A 80 -3.39 49.47 1.37
C GLY A 80 -3.51 48.62 2.64
N PHE A 81 -3.03 49.10 3.79
CA PHE A 81 -3.16 48.38 5.07
C PHE A 81 -4.61 48.28 5.58
N LEU A 82 -5.40 49.35 5.43
CA LEU A 82 -6.81 49.34 5.83
C LEU A 82 -7.63 48.31 5.05
N ILE A 83 -7.22 47.93 3.84
CA ILE A 83 -7.90 46.89 3.05
C ILE A 83 -7.25 45.53 3.31
N ALA A 84 -5.92 45.45 3.27
CA ALA A 84 -5.20 44.19 3.39
C ALA A 84 -5.42 43.51 4.75
N ILE A 85 -5.41 44.25 5.87
CA ILE A 85 -5.58 43.66 7.20
C ILE A 85 -6.96 43.01 7.35
N PRO A 86 -8.10 43.70 7.08
CA PRO A 86 -9.41 43.07 7.04
C PRO A 86 -9.51 41.90 6.06
N ALA A 87 -8.88 41.98 4.88
CA ALA A 87 -8.90 40.89 3.91
C ALA A 87 -8.17 39.64 4.44
N ILE A 88 -7.02 39.80 5.09
CA ILE A 88 -6.29 38.70 5.74
C ILE A 88 -7.13 38.11 6.88
N VAL A 89 -7.76 38.96 7.70
CA VAL A 89 -8.64 38.50 8.79
C VAL A 89 -9.87 37.76 8.24
N ALA A 90 -10.49 38.25 7.17
CA ALA A 90 -11.58 37.54 6.48
C ALA A 90 -11.10 36.19 5.96
N TYR A 91 -9.97 36.14 5.24
CA TYR A 91 -9.42 34.91 4.70
C TYR A 91 -9.09 33.89 5.80
N THR A 92 -8.49 34.35 6.89
CA THR A 92 -8.13 33.50 8.04
C THR A 92 -9.37 32.98 8.75
N THR A 93 -10.36 33.85 8.99
CA THR A 93 -11.63 33.47 9.61
C THR A 93 -12.37 32.46 8.73
N TYR A 94 -12.42 32.70 7.42
CA TYR A 94 -13.00 31.78 6.44
C TYR A 94 -12.35 30.39 6.55
N GLY A 95 -11.01 30.33 6.61
CA GLY A 95 -10.29 29.07 6.82
C GLY A 95 -10.68 28.33 8.11
N PHE A 96 -11.02 29.05 9.18
CA PHE A 96 -11.45 28.43 10.45
C PHE A 96 -12.90 27.97 10.47
N VAL A 97 -13.79 28.60 9.70
CA VAL A 97 -15.24 28.32 9.75
C VAL A 97 -15.76 27.52 8.57
N LYS A 98 -14.99 27.44 7.48
CA LYS A 98 -15.28 26.54 6.36
C LYS A 98 -15.30 25.09 6.87
N PRO A 99 -16.31 24.28 6.53
CA PRO A 99 -16.30 22.85 6.83
C PRO A 99 -15.01 22.19 6.31
N SER A 100 -14.33 21.46 7.19
CA SER A 100 -13.17 20.65 6.78
C SER A 100 -13.68 19.38 6.13
N MET A 101 -13.04 19.02 5.02
CA MET A 101 -13.24 17.75 4.34
C MET A 101 -12.01 16.85 4.46
N ASP A 102 -11.12 17.19 5.39
CA ASP A 102 -9.91 16.44 5.68
C ASP A 102 -10.20 15.50 6.85
N ALA A 103 -9.72 14.27 6.75
CA ALA A 103 -9.89 13.29 7.82
C ALA A 103 -9.33 13.81 9.17
N PRO A 104 -9.95 13.41 10.29
CA PRO A 104 -9.42 13.71 11.62
C PRO A 104 -7.95 13.27 11.77
N VAL A 105 -7.14 14.09 12.44
CA VAL A 105 -5.72 13.78 12.67
C VAL A 105 -5.58 12.63 13.67
N GLU A 106 -4.98 11.53 13.23
CA GLU A 106 -4.66 10.37 14.08
C GLU A 106 -3.25 10.51 14.66
N LEU A 107 -3.14 11.11 15.86
CA LEU A 107 -1.88 11.23 16.58
C LEU A 107 -1.51 9.86 17.20
N ARG A 108 -0.38 9.29 16.79
CA ARG A 108 0.14 8.02 17.33
C ARG A 108 1.62 8.10 17.68
N GLN A 109 2.02 7.47 18.78
CA GLN A 109 3.44 7.27 19.10
C GLN A 109 3.97 6.02 18.38
N VAL A 110 5.01 6.19 17.55
CA VAL A 110 5.58 5.09 16.72
C VAL A 110 6.27 4.02 17.59
N HIS A 111 6.89 4.42 18.70
CA HIS A 111 7.54 3.52 19.66
C HIS A 111 6.96 3.75 21.06
N PRO A 112 5.84 3.08 21.43
CA PRO A 112 5.31 3.18 22.78
C PRO A 112 6.26 2.56 23.80
N ALA A 113 6.22 3.04 25.04
CA ALA A 113 7.02 2.46 26.12
C ALA A 113 6.62 1.00 26.37
N PRO A 114 7.58 0.06 26.50
CA PRO A 114 7.26 -1.33 26.81
C PRO A 114 6.67 -1.45 28.23
N PRO A 115 5.75 -2.41 28.46
CA PRO A 115 5.24 -2.68 29.80
C PRO A 115 6.35 -3.23 30.71
N GLY A 116 6.22 -3.06 32.03
CA GLY A 116 7.20 -3.60 32.98
C GLY A 116 7.27 -5.14 33.00
N SER A 117 6.14 -5.80 32.70
CA SER A 117 6.03 -7.26 32.62
C SER A 117 5.20 -7.69 31.42
N LEU A 118 5.55 -8.82 30.83
CA LEU A 118 4.86 -9.42 29.69
C LEU A 118 4.45 -10.86 30.01
N ARG A 119 3.22 -11.27 29.71
CA ARG A 119 2.78 -12.67 29.83
C ARG A 119 2.49 -13.25 28.45
N VAL A 120 3.37 -14.13 27.97
CA VAL A 120 3.30 -14.81 26.67
C VAL A 120 3.91 -16.20 26.79
N PHE A 121 3.61 -17.12 25.87
CA PHE A 121 4.12 -18.51 25.91
C PHE A 121 3.87 -19.22 27.26
N GLY A 122 2.77 -18.89 27.94
CA GLY A 122 2.42 -19.47 29.24
C GLY A 122 3.23 -18.98 30.45
N LYS A 123 4.20 -18.07 30.27
CA LYS A 123 5.07 -17.54 31.34
C LYS A 123 5.08 -16.02 31.41
N SER A 124 5.65 -15.48 32.49
CA SER A 124 5.81 -14.04 32.70
C SER A 124 7.28 -13.64 32.58
N TYR A 125 7.54 -12.57 31.84
CA TYR A 125 8.85 -11.99 31.58
C TYR A 125 8.94 -10.59 32.19
N ASN A 126 10.12 -10.24 32.70
CA ASN A 126 10.48 -8.87 33.02
C ASN A 126 11.24 -8.27 31.84
N LEU A 127 10.59 -7.39 31.06
CA LEU A 127 11.17 -6.85 29.83
C LEU A 127 12.43 -6.00 30.06
N SER A 128 12.60 -5.42 31.25
CA SER A 128 13.82 -4.65 31.59
C SER A 128 15.06 -5.51 31.81
N LYS A 129 14.88 -6.82 32.03
CA LYS A 129 15.96 -7.79 32.29
C LYS A 129 16.00 -8.93 31.28
N LEU A 130 15.13 -8.90 30.27
CA LEU A 130 15.03 -9.97 29.29
C LEU A 130 16.17 -9.83 28.29
N GLU A 131 16.97 -10.88 28.18
CA GLU A 131 18.04 -11.01 27.18
C GLU A 131 17.69 -12.14 26.22
N ASN A 132 18.29 -12.12 25.02
CA ASN A 132 18.05 -13.13 24.00
C ASN A 132 18.89 -14.38 24.34
N PRO A 133 18.26 -15.52 24.73
CA PRO A 133 18.98 -16.71 25.16
C PRO A 133 19.82 -17.34 24.02
N LEU A 134 19.36 -17.21 22.78
CA LEU A 134 20.09 -17.72 21.62
C LEU A 134 21.36 -16.90 21.37
N ARG A 135 21.30 -15.57 21.57
CA ARG A 135 22.48 -14.71 21.45
C ARG A 135 23.52 -15.02 22.53
N GLU A 136 23.09 -15.20 23.78
CA GLU A 136 23.99 -15.59 24.87
C GLU A 136 24.72 -16.90 24.54
N GLN A 137 24.01 -17.89 24.01
CA GLN A 137 24.60 -19.16 23.60
C GLN A 137 25.62 -18.99 22.48
N ILE A 138 25.32 -18.19 21.44
CA ILE A 138 26.25 -17.90 20.34
C ILE A 138 27.52 -17.24 20.86
N LEU A 139 27.38 -16.22 21.71
CA LEU A 139 28.51 -15.49 22.27
C LEU A 139 29.40 -16.38 23.15
N LYS A 140 28.79 -17.28 23.92
CA LYS A 140 29.52 -18.27 24.71
C LYS A 140 30.31 -19.22 23.82
N THR A 141 29.67 -19.81 22.81
CA THR A 141 30.35 -20.71 21.86
C THR A 141 31.47 -19.98 21.12
N MET A 142 31.24 -18.74 20.68
CA MET A 142 32.24 -17.93 19.98
C MET A 142 33.44 -17.57 20.86
N ALA A 143 33.26 -17.46 22.18
CA ALA A 143 34.35 -17.26 23.13
C ALA A 143 35.19 -18.54 23.34
N GLU A 144 34.60 -19.72 23.15
CA GLU A 144 35.27 -21.02 23.23
C GLU A 144 35.94 -21.40 21.89
N ASP A 145 35.25 -21.17 20.77
CA ASP A 145 35.63 -21.55 19.40
C ASP A 145 34.91 -20.61 18.40
N GLU A 146 35.66 -19.71 17.77
CA GLU A 146 35.09 -18.66 16.91
C GLU A 146 34.35 -19.25 15.70
N ASP A 147 34.90 -20.29 15.05
CA ASP A 147 34.33 -20.89 13.84
C ASP A 147 33.00 -21.58 14.15
N LYS A 148 32.93 -22.34 15.25
CA LYS A 148 31.67 -22.95 15.71
C LYS A 148 30.65 -21.90 16.14
N GLY A 149 31.11 -20.77 16.68
CA GLY A 149 30.26 -19.63 17.00
C GLY A 149 29.56 -19.06 15.76
N TRP A 150 30.30 -18.89 14.66
CA TRP A 150 29.76 -18.44 13.38
C TRP A 150 28.83 -19.47 12.73
N GLU A 151 29.19 -20.76 12.74
CA GLU A 151 28.32 -21.83 12.24
C GLU A 151 26.97 -21.85 12.98
N ALA A 152 26.99 -21.73 14.31
CA ALA A 152 25.78 -21.65 15.12
C ALA A 152 24.95 -20.40 14.80
N TYR A 153 25.60 -19.24 14.62
CA TYR A 153 24.94 -18.00 14.22
C TYR A 153 24.25 -18.13 12.86
N GLU A 154 24.94 -18.66 11.85
CA GLU A 154 24.40 -18.84 10.50
C GLU A 154 23.21 -19.78 10.46
N LYS A 155 23.26 -20.87 11.23
CA LYS A 155 22.14 -21.80 11.37
C LYS A 155 20.90 -21.14 11.98
N ILE A 156 21.09 -20.29 12.99
CA ILE A 156 20.00 -19.55 13.64
C ILE A 156 19.42 -18.49 12.70
N VAL A 157 20.27 -17.77 11.95
CA VAL A 157 19.84 -16.82 10.92
C VAL A 157 19.02 -17.53 9.84
N ALA A 158 19.45 -18.70 9.37
CA ALA A 158 18.70 -19.49 8.39
C ALA A 158 17.34 -19.95 8.93
N SER A 159 17.27 -20.37 10.20
CA SER A 159 16.00 -20.75 10.84
C SER A 159 15.06 -19.54 10.98
N GLY A 160 15.60 -18.40 11.41
CA GLY A 160 14.86 -17.14 11.51
C GLY A 160 14.38 -16.60 10.17
N ARG A 161 15.17 -16.79 9.10
CA ARG A 161 14.76 -16.51 7.71
C ARG A 161 13.52 -17.31 7.36
N ASP A 162 13.53 -18.62 7.60
CA ASP A 162 12.39 -19.47 7.23
C ASP A 162 11.13 -19.09 8.01
N VAL A 163 11.24 -18.74 9.29
CA VAL A 163 10.13 -18.18 10.09
C VAL A 163 9.62 -16.87 9.47
N TYR A 164 10.52 -15.96 9.07
CA TYR A 164 10.17 -14.68 8.47
C TYR A 164 9.40 -14.85 7.15
N TYR A 165 9.89 -15.67 6.22
CA TYR A 165 9.26 -15.82 4.91
C TYR A 165 7.93 -16.58 4.96
N LYS A 166 7.73 -17.45 5.96
CA LYS A 166 6.44 -18.12 6.19
C LYS A 166 5.38 -17.24 6.84
N ASN A 167 5.75 -16.10 7.44
CA ASN A 167 4.85 -15.38 8.35
C ASN A 167 4.86 -13.85 8.20
N CYS A 168 6.03 -13.23 8.07
CA CYS A 168 6.22 -11.79 8.22
C CYS A 168 6.42 -11.06 6.88
N PHE A 169 7.05 -11.74 5.91
CA PHE A 169 7.41 -11.23 4.58
C PHE A 169 6.24 -10.56 3.85
N PHE A 170 5.02 -11.10 3.96
CA PHE A 170 3.84 -10.60 3.24
C PHE A 170 3.50 -9.13 3.55
N CYS A 171 3.81 -8.68 4.77
CA CYS A 171 3.64 -7.29 5.20
C CYS A 171 4.97 -6.52 5.16
N HIS A 172 6.04 -7.10 5.70
CA HIS A 172 7.31 -6.37 5.89
C HIS A 172 8.23 -6.35 4.65
N GLY A 173 7.93 -7.17 3.64
CA GLY A 173 8.64 -7.22 2.37
C GLY A 173 9.92 -8.04 2.39
N ASP A 174 10.34 -8.47 1.21
CA ASP A 174 11.57 -9.24 1.04
C ASP A 174 12.80 -8.41 1.43
N LEU A 175 12.75 -7.10 1.16
CA LEU A 175 13.79 -6.14 1.51
C LEU A 175 13.73 -5.67 2.98
N LEU A 176 12.76 -6.12 3.78
CA LEU A 176 12.48 -5.63 5.14
C LEU A 176 12.21 -4.10 5.19
N ASP A 177 11.70 -3.53 4.10
CA ASP A 177 11.47 -2.09 3.94
C ASP A 177 10.04 -1.65 4.24
N GLY A 178 9.21 -2.56 4.75
CA GLY A 178 7.80 -2.32 5.05
C GLY A 178 6.92 -2.27 3.81
N LYS A 179 7.42 -2.66 2.63
CA LYS A 179 6.68 -2.68 1.36
C LYS A 179 6.41 -4.10 0.88
N GLY A 180 6.00 -4.97 1.80
CA GLY A 180 5.54 -6.30 1.45
C GLY A 180 4.34 -6.29 0.51
N HIS A 181 4.05 -7.44 -0.07
CA HIS A 181 3.03 -7.59 -1.11
C HIS A 181 1.66 -7.01 -0.72
N TYR A 182 1.29 -7.06 0.56
CA TYR A 182 0.04 -6.53 1.10
C TYR A 182 0.19 -5.24 1.91
N ALA A 183 1.38 -4.66 2.00
CA ALA A 183 1.65 -3.51 2.86
C ALA A 183 0.72 -2.33 2.56
N LEU A 184 0.51 -2.02 1.27
CA LEU A 184 -0.23 -0.84 0.82
C LEU A 184 -1.69 -0.79 1.31
N GLY A 185 -2.33 -1.92 1.59
CA GLY A 185 -3.70 -1.93 2.12
C GLY A 185 -3.82 -1.79 3.64
N PHE A 186 -2.69 -1.75 4.36
CA PHE A 186 -2.69 -1.57 5.82
C PHE A 186 -2.41 -0.12 6.23
N SER A 187 -3.26 0.39 7.12
CA SER A 187 -3.04 1.66 7.83
C SER A 187 -3.08 1.42 9.33
N PRO A 188 -1.96 1.59 10.06
CA PRO A 188 -0.67 2.07 9.55
C PRO A 188 0.10 1.04 8.73
N GLN A 189 0.96 1.55 7.84
CA GLN A 189 1.90 0.74 7.07
C GLN A 189 2.84 -0.06 7.98
N PRO A 190 3.27 -1.27 7.56
CA PRO A 190 4.27 -2.07 8.26
C PRO A 190 5.58 -1.31 8.50
N ALA A 191 6.32 -1.69 9.56
CA ALA A 191 7.58 -1.05 9.90
C ALA A 191 8.65 -1.31 8.83
N ASN A 192 9.38 -0.26 8.46
CA ASN A 192 10.58 -0.30 7.62
C ASN A 192 11.80 -0.53 8.51
N PHE A 193 12.37 -1.74 8.48
CA PHE A 193 13.53 -2.10 9.31
C PHE A 193 14.87 -1.64 8.72
N GLN A 194 14.90 -1.20 7.45
CA GLN A 194 16.10 -0.63 6.84
C GLN A 194 16.42 0.78 7.37
N ASP A 195 15.46 1.46 8.00
CA ASP A 195 15.67 2.77 8.62
C ASP A 195 16.46 2.63 9.94
N VAL A 196 17.60 3.31 10.04
CA VAL A 196 18.48 3.36 11.22
C VAL A 196 17.79 3.91 12.48
N GLY A 197 16.68 4.65 12.32
CA GLY A 197 15.83 5.12 13.40
C GLY A 197 14.89 4.07 13.99
N THR A 198 14.85 2.86 13.41
CA THR A 198 13.96 1.77 13.82
C THR A 198 14.71 0.72 14.63
N ILE A 199 15.07 -0.42 14.03
CA ILE A 199 15.54 -1.62 14.72
C ILE A 199 16.88 -1.42 15.44
N ALA A 200 17.78 -0.59 14.91
CA ALA A 200 19.09 -0.30 15.50
C ALA A 200 19.01 0.44 16.84
N GLN A 201 17.91 1.15 17.12
CA GLN A 201 17.71 1.87 18.38
C GLN A 201 17.07 1.01 19.49
N LEU A 202 16.62 -0.19 19.14
CA LEU A 202 15.80 -1.04 19.98
C LEU A 202 16.63 -2.17 20.61
N GLN A 203 16.17 -2.65 21.77
CA GLN A 203 16.69 -3.87 22.39
C GLN A 203 15.91 -5.08 21.89
N GLU A 204 16.51 -6.27 21.90
CA GLU A 204 15.82 -7.49 21.47
C GLU A 204 14.58 -7.79 22.32
N ALA A 205 14.58 -7.47 23.62
CA ALA A 205 13.41 -7.59 24.48
C ALA A 205 12.20 -6.77 23.99
N TYR A 206 12.45 -5.59 23.40
CA TYR A 206 11.39 -4.78 22.82
C TYR A 206 10.79 -5.45 21.59
N LEU A 207 11.64 -5.99 20.69
CA LEU A 207 11.18 -6.73 19.52
C LEU A 207 10.42 -8.01 19.94
N PHE A 208 10.93 -8.74 20.93
CA PHE A 208 10.27 -9.92 21.48
C PHE A 208 8.86 -9.60 21.97
N TRP A 209 8.70 -8.49 22.70
CA TRP A 209 7.38 -8.01 23.11
C TRP A 209 6.50 -7.71 21.89
N ARG A 210 6.99 -6.88 20.96
CA ARG A 210 6.20 -6.41 19.81
C ARG A 210 5.78 -7.54 18.87
N ILE A 211 6.65 -8.50 18.63
CA ILE A 211 6.34 -9.68 17.83
C ILE A 211 5.37 -10.57 18.59
N SER A 212 5.64 -10.88 19.87
CA SER A 212 4.78 -11.77 20.63
C SER A 212 3.34 -11.27 20.73
N THR A 213 3.12 -9.98 21.02
CA THR A 213 1.77 -9.42 21.27
C THR A 213 1.11 -8.79 20.05
N GLY A 214 1.86 -8.43 19.01
CA GLY A 214 1.33 -7.81 17.82
C GLY A 214 0.73 -6.42 18.03
N GLY A 215 -0.42 -6.18 17.38
CA GLY A 215 -1.21 -4.96 17.46
C GLY A 215 -2.00 -4.75 18.77
N PRO A 216 -2.64 -5.79 19.35
CA PRO A 216 -3.34 -5.68 20.64
C PRO A 216 -2.40 -5.47 21.85
N GLY A 217 -2.90 -4.85 22.93
CA GLY A 217 -2.18 -4.72 24.22
C GLY A 217 -1.16 -3.56 24.36
N LEU A 218 -1.06 -2.65 23.39
CA LEU A 218 -0.31 -1.39 23.47
C LEU A 218 -0.83 -0.38 24.53
N PRO A 219 0.05 0.49 25.04
CA PRO A 219 -0.37 1.61 25.88
C PRO A 219 -1.35 2.57 25.16
N LYS A 220 -2.12 3.36 25.93
CA LYS A 220 -3.09 4.32 25.38
C LYS A 220 -2.44 5.35 24.45
N GLU A 221 -1.17 5.64 24.66
CA GLU A 221 -0.34 6.56 23.86
C GLU A 221 -0.06 6.01 22.44
N GLY A 222 -0.22 4.70 22.24
CA GLY A 222 -0.11 4.03 20.94
C GLY A 222 -1.43 3.94 20.17
N THR A 223 -2.51 4.53 20.68
CA THR A 223 -3.81 4.58 19.99
C THR A 223 -3.78 5.54 18.78
N PRO A 224 -4.64 5.37 17.76
CA PRO A 224 -5.68 4.33 17.61
C PRO A 224 -5.14 2.93 17.26
N TRP A 225 -5.86 1.91 17.74
CA TRP A 225 -5.57 0.47 17.65
C TRP A 225 -5.83 -0.11 16.25
N ASN A 226 -5.00 0.22 15.26
CA ASN A 226 -5.23 -0.23 13.87
C ASN A 226 -4.07 -1.05 13.28
N SER A 227 -3.08 -1.46 14.08
CA SER A 227 -2.00 -2.29 13.54
C SER A 227 -2.51 -3.67 13.14
N ALA A 228 -2.17 -4.06 11.91
CA ALA A 228 -2.42 -5.39 11.38
C ALA A 228 -1.49 -6.49 11.94
N MET A 229 -0.53 -6.14 12.81
CA MET A 229 0.47 -7.08 13.29
C MET A 229 -0.18 -8.21 14.11
N PRO A 230 0.00 -9.49 13.71
CA PRO A 230 -0.60 -10.61 14.42
C PRO A 230 -0.06 -10.81 15.83
N VAL A 231 -0.84 -11.49 16.68
CA VAL A 231 -0.42 -11.93 18.02
C VAL A 231 0.41 -13.22 17.86
N TRP A 232 1.70 -13.09 17.57
CA TRP A 232 2.51 -14.24 17.15
C TRP A 232 2.73 -15.30 18.21
N HIS A 233 2.60 -15.00 19.51
CA HIS A 233 2.76 -16.03 20.54
C HIS A 233 1.66 -17.12 20.50
N GLU A 234 0.62 -16.94 19.69
CA GLU A 234 -0.43 -17.93 19.45
C GLU A 234 -0.12 -18.85 18.26
N MET A 235 0.88 -18.51 17.45
CA MET A 235 1.21 -19.20 16.19
C MET A 235 2.68 -19.62 16.09
N LEU A 236 3.58 -18.93 16.79
CA LEU A 236 5.00 -19.23 16.87
C LEU A 236 5.35 -19.76 18.25
N SER A 237 6.46 -20.48 18.32
CA SER A 237 7.16 -20.76 19.57
C SER A 237 8.02 -19.59 20.02
N GLU A 238 8.46 -19.63 21.27
CA GLU A 238 9.40 -18.65 21.82
C GLU A 238 10.74 -18.67 21.07
N ASN A 239 11.26 -19.85 20.72
CA ASN A 239 12.52 -19.97 20.00
C ASN A 239 12.42 -19.34 18.60
N GLU A 240 11.37 -19.65 17.84
CA GLU A 240 11.13 -19.04 16.52
C GLU A 240 11.06 -17.50 16.62
N THR A 241 10.50 -16.97 17.71
CA THR A 241 10.46 -15.52 17.96
C THR A 241 11.87 -14.94 18.15
N TRP A 242 12.77 -15.63 18.85
CA TRP A 242 14.16 -15.19 19.00
C TRP A 242 14.98 -15.36 17.72
N GLU A 243 14.76 -16.45 16.98
CA GLU A 243 15.42 -16.73 15.70
C GLU A 243 15.09 -15.64 14.68
N VAL A 244 13.81 -15.26 14.53
CA VAL A 244 13.43 -14.19 13.59
C VAL A 244 14.05 -12.85 14.00
N ILE A 245 14.16 -12.54 15.30
CA ILE A 245 14.81 -11.30 15.76
C ILE A 245 16.28 -11.26 15.32
N ILE A 246 17.01 -12.37 15.48
CA ILE A 246 18.41 -12.47 15.06
C ILE A 246 18.51 -12.30 13.54
N PHE A 247 17.64 -12.95 12.77
CA PHE A 247 17.57 -12.79 11.31
C PHE A 247 17.30 -11.33 10.90
N LEU A 248 16.36 -10.62 11.55
CA LEU A 248 16.05 -9.23 11.22
C LEU A 248 17.30 -8.34 11.36
N TYR A 249 18.05 -8.48 12.46
CA TYR A 249 19.30 -7.73 12.67
C TYR A 249 20.39 -8.10 11.65
N ASP A 250 20.56 -9.40 11.37
CA ASP A 250 21.50 -9.88 10.37
C ASP A 250 21.22 -9.29 8.98
N TYR A 251 19.96 -9.40 8.54
CA TYR A 251 19.53 -9.00 7.20
C TYR A 251 19.82 -7.52 6.93
N VAL A 252 19.53 -6.65 7.89
CA VAL A 252 19.75 -5.20 7.78
C VAL A 252 21.19 -4.77 8.11
N GLY A 253 22.04 -5.71 8.53
CA GLY A 253 23.43 -5.44 8.92
C GLY A 253 23.56 -4.58 10.18
N GLN A 254 22.57 -4.64 11.08
CA GLN A 254 22.53 -3.88 12.33
C GLN A 254 22.66 -4.80 13.53
N VAL A 255 22.81 -4.20 14.72
CA VAL A 255 22.82 -4.94 15.99
C VAL A 255 21.90 -4.29 17.01
N PRO A 256 21.40 -5.07 17.98
CA PRO A 256 20.55 -4.53 19.03
C PRO A 256 21.31 -3.57 19.94
N ARG A 257 20.55 -2.66 20.55
CA ARG A 257 21.06 -1.82 21.61
C ARG A 257 21.32 -2.66 22.87
N MET A 258 22.56 -2.63 23.35
CA MET A 258 23.02 -3.34 24.55
C MET A 258 23.49 -2.36 25.63
N TRP A 259 23.19 -2.65 26.90
CA TRP A 259 23.64 -1.83 28.05
C TRP A 259 25.00 -2.24 28.59
N ASP A 260 25.33 -3.54 28.54
CA ASP A 260 26.65 -4.02 28.92
C ASP A 260 27.69 -3.62 27.86
N ALA A 261 28.72 -2.89 28.29
CA ALA A 261 29.73 -2.35 27.38
C ALA A 261 30.62 -3.44 26.76
N GLY A 262 30.88 -4.54 27.48
CA GLY A 262 31.68 -5.65 26.98
C GLY A 262 30.96 -6.41 25.87
N VAL A 263 29.71 -6.79 26.12
CA VAL A 263 28.83 -7.44 25.14
C VAL A 263 28.58 -6.52 23.95
N SER A 264 28.31 -5.23 24.19
CA SER A 264 28.12 -4.22 23.14
C SER A 264 29.30 -4.14 22.17
N LYS A 265 30.54 -4.18 22.70
CA LYS A 265 31.76 -4.18 21.88
C LYS A 265 31.87 -5.43 21.00
N ILE A 266 31.59 -6.60 21.56
CA ILE A 266 31.64 -7.87 20.83
C ILE A 266 30.61 -7.87 19.70
N VAL A 267 29.35 -7.54 20.04
CA VAL A 267 28.22 -7.52 19.10
C VAL A 267 28.44 -6.49 17.98
N SER A 268 28.94 -5.30 18.29
CA SER A 268 29.30 -4.29 17.27
C SER A 268 30.42 -4.77 16.33
N GLY A 269 31.38 -5.55 16.85
CA GLY A 269 32.41 -6.21 16.05
C GLY A 269 31.82 -7.25 15.09
N MET A 270 30.84 -8.03 15.53
CA MET A 270 30.09 -8.96 14.67
C MET A 270 29.35 -8.22 13.55
N ALA A 271 28.68 -7.11 13.86
CA ALA A 271 27.97 -6.29 12.87
C ALA A 271 28.87 -5.87 11.70
N SER A 272 30.11 -5.48 12.02
CA SER A 272 31.11 -5.08 11.04
C SER A 272 31.53 -6.23 10.13
N LYS A 273 31.69 -7.44 10.69
CA LYS A 273 32.01 -8.66 9.95
C LYS A 273 30.85 -9.09 9.04
N VAL A 274 29.61 -9.11 9.56
CA VAL A 274 28.39 -9.42 8.79
C VAL A 274 28.23 -8.45 7.61
N SER A 275 28.32 -7.15 7.88
CA SER A 275 28.23 -6.12 6.84
C SER A 275 29.34 -6.24 5.79
N ALA A 276 30.56 -6.57 6.20
CA ALA A 276 31.66 -6.79 5.25
C ALA A 276 31.42 -8.02 4.37
N ARG A 277 30.94 -9.13 4.95
CA ARG A 277 30.55 -10.34 4.22
C ARG A 277 29.49 -10.00 3.17
N HIS A 278 28.39 -9.34 3.55
CA HIS A 278 27.30 -9.01 2.62
C HIS A 278 27.74 -8.16 1.43
N ARG A 279 28.68 -7.24 1.63
CA ARG A 279 29.22 -6.41 0.54
C ARG A 279 30.15 -7.17 -0.42
N GLN A 280 30.77 -8.26 0.05
CA GLN A 280 31.75 -9.03 -0.71
C GLN A 280 31.14 -10.28 -1.37
N GLN A 281 29.94 -10.70 -0.93
CA GLN A 281 29.22 -11.83 -1.50
C GLN A 281 28.93 -11.60 -2.99
N MET A 282 29.12 -12.67 -3.77
CA MET A 282 28.91 -12.74 -5.20
C MET A 282 28.31 -14.10 -5.55
N GLY A 283 27.63 -14.19 -6.69
CA GLY A 283 27.13 -15.45 -7.24
C GLY A 283 26.23 -16.20 -6.26
N ILE A 284 26.58 -17.46 -5.99
CA ILE A 284 25.76 -18.37 -5.18
C ILE A 284 25.54 -17.86 -3.75
N ASP A 285 26.50 -17.13 -3.16
CA ASP A 285 26.34 -16.61 -1.81
C ASP A 285 25.22 -15.55 -1.73
N VAL A 286 25.11 -14.71 -2.76
CA VAL A 286 24.00 -13.74 -2.88
C VAL A 286 22.68 -14.48 -3.08
N TYR A 287 22.69 -15.55 -3.90
CA TYR A 287 21.50 -16.36 -4.16
C TYR A 287 20.98 -17.04 -2.89
N VAL A 288 21.84 -17.70 -2.13
CA VAL A 288 21.50 -18.36 -0.85
C VAL A 288 20.91 -17.36 0.14
N GLN A 289 21.50 -16.15 0.19
CA GLN A 289 21.06 -15.13 1.12
C GLN A 289 19.71 -14.49 0.73
N ARG A 290 19.48 -14.23 -0.56
CA ARG A 290 18.42 -13.33 -1.03
C ARG A 290 17.34 -14.00 -1.87
N CYS A 291 17.64 -15.14 -2.51
CA CYS A 291 16.79 -15.73 -3.53
C CYS A 291 16.24 -17.10 -3.12
N GLN A 292 17.05 -17.91 -2.41
CA GLN A 292 16.74 -19.30 -2.07
C GLN A 292 15.44 -19.48 -1.27
N ALA A 293 15.08 -18.54 -0.39
CA ALA A 293 13.87 -18.64 0.43
C ALA A 293 12.59 -18.76 -0.41
N CYS A 294 12.60 -18.24 -1.64
CA CYS A 294 11.51 -18.32 -2.60
C CYS A 294 11.84 -19.29 -3.75
N HIS A 295 13.04 -19.20 -4.32
CA HIS A 295 13.40 -19.96 -5.52
C HIS A 295 13.94 -21.37 -5.24
N GLY A 296 14.10 -21.75 -3.97
CA GLY A 296 14.61 -23.07 -3.59
C GLY A 296 16.15 -23.16 -3.64
N GLU A 297 16.70 -24.23 -3.11
CA GLU A 297 18.16 -24.47 -3.11
C GLU A 297 18.67 -24.77 -4.53
N GLN A 298 17.85 -25.45 -5.33
CA GLN A 298 18.18 -25.87 -6.70
C GLN A 298 17.52 -25.00 -7.77
N GLY A 299 16.96 -23.84 -7.41
CA GLY A 299 16.28 -22.97 -8.37
C GLY A 299 14.94 -23.49 -8.88
N ALA A 300 14.36 -24.53 -8.26
CA ALA A 300 13.12 -25.17 -8.69
C ALA A 300 11.83 -24.40 -8.32
N GLY A 301 11.96 -23.22 -7.68
CA GLY A 301 10.80 -22.43 -7.27
C GLY A 301 10.07 -23.01 -6.06
N ASP A 302 10.70 -23.88 -5.28
CA ASP A 302 10.16 -24.67 -4.17
C ASP A 302 10.67 -24.23 -2.78
N GLY A 303 11.04 -22.95 -2.65
CA GLY A 303 11.45 -22.37 -1.38
C GLY A 303 10.37 -22.42 -0.30
N VAL A 304 10.77 -22.16 0.95
CA VAL A 304 9.93 -22.32 2.14
C VAL A 304 8.64 -21.49 2.18
N ALA A 305 8.54 -20.45 1.34
CA ALA A 305 7.35 -19.60 1.23
C ALA A 305 6.52 -19.85 -0.04
N THR A 306 6.95 -20.76 -0.93
CA THR A 306 6.36 -20.95 -2.26
C THR A 306 4.85 -21.21 -2.23
N ASP A 307 4.39 -22.08 -1.34
CA ASP A 307 2.98 -22.50 -1.29
C ASP A 307 2.05 -21.40 -0.74
N LEU A 308 2.63 -20.31 -0.24
CA LEU A 308 1.92 -19.16 0.32
C LEU A 308 1.92 -17.96 -0.65
N MET A 309 2.36 -18.15 -1.89
CA MET A 309 2.53 -17.06 -2.86
C MET A 309 1.77 -17.32 -4.15
N TYR A 310 1.07 -16.29 -4.61
CA TYR A 310 0.50 -16.25 -5.94
C TYR A 310 0.91 -14.96 -6.65
N PRO A 311 1.60 -15.04 -7.80
CA PRO A 311 2.07 -16.26 -8.47
C PRO A 311 3.18 -16.97 -7.68
N ARG A 312 3.37 -18.27 -7.94
CA ARG A 312 4.53 -19.02 -7.45
C ARG A 312 5.85 -18.43 -8.00
N PRO A 313 6.96 -18.55 -7.25
CA PRO A 313 8.31 -18.24 -7.74
C PRO A 313 8.64 -19.00 -9.03
N ARG A 314 9.53 -18.42 -9.84
CA ARG A 314 9.96 -19.04 -11.10
C ARG A 314 10.84 -20.25 -10.78
N ASP A 315 10.49 -21.38 -11.39
CA ASP A 315 11.38 -22.51 -11.60
C ASP A 315 12.37 -22.19 -12.74
N PHE A 316 13.66 -22.20 -12.41
CA PHE A 316 14.77 -21.94 -13.33
C PHE A 316 15.29 -23.19 -14.03
N THR A 317 14.93 -24.39 -13.57
CA THR A 317 15.49 -25.67 -14.02
C THR A 317 15.15 -26.02 -15.47
N LEU A 318 14.04 -25.49 -15.98
CA LEU A 318 13.58 -25.73 -17.35
C LEU A 318 13.94 -24.60 -18.33
N SER A 319 14.63 -23.56 -17.87
CA SER A 319 14.97 -22.38 -18.70
C SER A 319 13.77 -21.65 -19.34
N LEU A 320 12.56 -21.82 -18.80
CA LEU A 320 11.33 -21.18 -19.27
C LEU A 320 11.07 -19.84 -18.58
N PHE A 321 11.56 -18.76 -19.18
CA PHE A 321 11.41 -17.40 -18.66
C PHE A 321 10.28 -16.62 -19.32
N LYS A 322 9.37 -16.08 -18.49
CA LYS A 322 8.20 -15.29 -18.92
C LYS A 322 8.59 -13.92 -19.51
N TYR A 323 9.62 -13.28 -18.97
CA TYR A 323 10.01 -11.90 -19.28
C TYR A 323 11.31 -11.85 -20.07
N LYS A 324 11.22 -12.11 -21.38
CA LYS A 324 12.34 -12.07 -22.31
C LYS A 324 12.05 -11.21 -23.53
N THR A 325 13.05 -10.55 -24.09
CA THR A 325 12.91 -9.77 -25.33
C THR A 325 13.29 -10.56 -26.58
N SER A 326 13.96 -11.71 -26.42
CA SER A 326 14.33 -12.60 -27.52
C SER A 326 13.11 -13.22 -28.23
N PRO A 327 13.16 -13.37 -29.56
CA PRO A 327 12.02 -13.87 -30.35
C PRO A 327 11.74 -15.36 -30.12
N GLY A 328 10.50 -15.79 -30.38
CA GLY A 328 10.12 -17.21 -30.46
C GLY A 328 10.54 -18.03 -29.22
N SER A 329 11.09 -19.22 -29.45
CA SER A 329 11.60 -20.14 -28.42
C SER A 329 13.04 -19.84 -27.96
N GLU A 330 13.67 -18.76 -28.43
CA GLU A 330 15.02 -18.40 -27.96
C GLU A 330 15.02 -18.10 -26.46
N LEU A 331 16.12 -18.41 -25.78
CA LEU A 331 16.30 -18.13 -24.35
C LEU A 331 16.38 -16.61 -24.07
N PRO A 332 16.17 -16.13 -22.83
CA PRO A 332 16.36 -14.72 -22.52
C PRO A 332 17.80 -14.25 -22.77
N SER A 333 17.97 -12.94 -22.99
CA SER A 333 19.31 -12.34 -22.93
C SER A 333 19.78 -12.21 -21.47
N ASP A 334 21.08 -12.04 -21.28
CA ASP A 334 21.65 -11.71 -19.95
C ASP A 334 21.04 -10.41 -19.41
N ASP A 335 20.74 -9.45 -20.29
CA ASP A 335 20.12 -8.20 -19.92
C ASP A 335 18.64 -8.36 -19.54
N ASP A 336 17.91 -9.33 -20.13
CA ASP A 336 16.55 -9.65 -19.68
C ASP A 336 16.55 -10.16 -18.23
N LEU A 337 17.46 -11.09 -17.91
CA LEU A 337 17.63 -11.61 -16.55
C LEU A 337 18.10 -10.51 -15.58
N PHE A 338 19.11 -9.74 -15.97
CA PHE A 338 19.64 -8.63 -15.19
C PHE A 338 18.56 -7.60 -14.86
N ASN A 339 17.80 -7.14 -15.87
CA ASN A 339 16.78 -6.11 -15.68
C ASN A 339 15.60 -6.63 -14.83
N THR A 340 15.24 -7.90 -14.99
CA THR A 340 14.21 -8.54 -14.15
C THR A 340 14.61 -8.54 -12.67
N ILE A 341 15.86 -8.88 -12.35
CA ILE A 341 16.35 -8.87 -10.96
C ILE A 341 16.49 -7.43 -10.45
N LYS A 342 17.07 -6.55 -11.28
CA LYS A 342 17.35 -5.15 -10.91
C LYS A 342 16.09 -4.36 -10.56
N HIS A 343 15.04 -4.52 -11.37
CA HIS A 343 13.81 -3.74 -11.28
C HIS A 343 12.66 -4.52 -10.61
N GLY A 344 12.80 -5.83 -10.40
CA GLY A 344 11.76 -6.65 -9.81
C GLY A 344 10.55 -6.81 -10.73
N LEU A 345 9.46 -7.31 -10.16
CA LEU A 345 8.21 -7.59 -10.86
C LEU A 345 7.02 -7.02 -10.08
N ASP A 346 6.57 -5.81 -10.46
CA ASP A 346 5.43 -5.14 -9.84
C ASP A 346 4.20 -6.04 -9.70
N GLY A 347 3.55 -6.00 -8.53
CA GLY A 347 2.40 -6.86 -8.22
C GLY A 347 2.77 -8.33 -7.99
N THR A 348 4.02 -8.62 -7.60
CA THR A 348 4.46 -9.95 -7.13
C THR A 348 5.34 -9.82 -5.88
N ALA A 349 5.78 -10.96 -5.34
CA ALA A 349 6.74 -11.05 -4.26
C ALA A 349 8.18 -10.64 -4.64
N MET A 350 8.51 -10.52 -5.93
CA MET A 350 9.90 -10.28 -6.40
C MET A 350 10.21 -8.77 -6.42
N PRO A 351 11.01 -8.26 -5.46
CA PRO A 351 11.28 -6.83 -5.33
C PRO A 351 12.33 -6.33 -6.34
N ALA A 352 12.50 -5.01 -6.40
CA ALA A 352 13.61 -4.38 -7.11
C ALA A 352 14.91 -4.47 -6.30
N TRP A 353 15.81 -5.37 -6.66
CA TRP A 353 17.05 -5.62 -5.91
C TRP A 353 18.10 -4.51 -6.02
N SER A 354 17.95 -3.58 -6.97
CA SER A 354 18.85 -2.41 -7.09
C SER A 354 18.87 -1.50 -5.85
N THR A 355 17.90 -1.66 -4.94
CA THR A 355 17.85 -0.94 -3.67
C THR A 355 18.89 -1.43 -2.66
N LEU A 356 19.28 -2.71 -2.71
CA LEU A 356 20.21 -3.33 -1.76
C LEU A 356 21.48 -3.89 -2.42
N LEU A 357 21.38 -4.37 -3.67
CA LEU A 357 22.47 -5.02 -4.38
C LEU A 357 23.07 -4.09 -5.43
N SER A 358 24.41 -4.17 -5.57
CA SER A 358 25.11 -3.50 -6.66
C SER A 358 24.85 -4.19 -8.01
N ASP A 359 25.03 -3.46 -9.12
CA ASP A 359 24.95 -4.03 -10.47
C ASP A 359 25.92 -5.21 -10.65
N GLN A 360 27.08 -5.19 -9.98
CA GLN A 360 28.06 -6.28 -10.03
C GLN A 360 27.52 -7.56 -9.35
N GLN A 361 26.91 -7.41 -8.16
CA GLN A 361 26.27 -8.52 -7.46
C GLN A 361 25.09 -9.08 -8.26
N ILE A 362 24.24 -8.22 -8.83
CA ILE A 362 23.12 -8.66 -9.67
C ILE A 362 23.63 -9.41 -10.90
N ARG A 363 24.66 -8.91 -11.59
CA ARG A 363 25.26 -9.63 -12.74
C ARG A 363 25.85 -10.98 -12.35
N SER A 364 26.40 -11.09 -11.14
CA SER A 364 26.97 -12.36 -10.66
C SER A 364 25.93 -13.45 -10.43
N LEU A 365 24.64 -13.11 -10.29
CA LEU A 365 23.55 -14.08 -10.17
C LEU A 365 23.16 -14.73 -11.50
N ILE A 366 23.46 -14.08 -12.64
CA ILE A 366 23.09 -14.58 -13.98
C ILE A 366 23.66 -15.99 -14.25
N PRO A 367 24.98 -16.25 -14.09
CA PRO A 367 25.51 -17.60 -14.29
C PRO A 367 24.95 -18.61 -13.27
N VAL A 368 24.58 -18.19 -12.05
CA VAL A 368 23.94 -19.08 -11.06
C VAL A 368 22.56 -19.52 -11.54
N ILE A 369 21.75 -18.57 -12.00
CA ILE A 369 20.39 -18.85 -12.51
C ILE A 369 20.45 -19.77 -13.73
N LYS A 370 21.38 -19.52 -14.66
CA LYS A 370 21.60 -20.40 -15.82
C LYS A 370 22.10 -21.79 -15.41
N GLY A 371 22.91 -21.87 -14.36
CA GLY A 371 23.45 -23.13 -13.86
C GLY A 371 22.42 -24.08 -13.25
N PHE A 372 21.22 -23.60 -12.90
CA PHE A 372 20.14 -24.49 -12.44
C PHE A 372 19.48 -25.28 -13.58
N ASP A 373 19.72 -24.88 -14.83
CA ASP A 373 19.13 -25.51 -16.01
C ASP A 373 19.57 -26.97 -16.17
N ILE A 374 18.62 -27.89 -15.98
CA ILE A 374 18.83 -29.34 -16.18
C ILE A 374 18.64 -29.75 -17.65
N THR A 375 18.18 -28.83 -18.50
CA THR A 375 17.93 -29.10 -19.92
C THR A 375 19.15 -28.85 -20.81
N ALA A 376 20.23 -28.30 -20.23
CA ALA A 376 21.43 -27.87 -20.93
C ALA A 376 21.17 -26.86 -22.08
N ALA A 377 20.05 -26.15 -22.07
CA ALA A 377 19.67 -25.19 -23.11
C ALA A 377 20.70 -24.05 -23.25
N TRP A 378 21.35 -23.67 -22.15
CA TRP A 378 22.39 -22.64 -22.15
C TRP A 378 23.80 -23.12 -22.50
N ALA A 379 24.05 -24.43 -22.52
CA ALA A 379 25.38 -24.97 -22.78
C ALA A 379 25.78 -24.72 -24.24
N PRO A 380 27.08 -24.42 -24.53
CA PRO A 380 27.61 -24.42 -25.90
C PRO A 380 27.25 -25.71 -26.65
N GLU A 381 27.05 -25.62 -27.97
CA GLU A 381 26.67 -26.81 -28.76
C GLU A 381 27.79 -27.86 -28.82
N ASP A 382 29.02 -27.44 -28.62
CA ASP A 382 30.25 -28.21 -28.62
C ASP A 382 30.78 -28.51 -27.21
N ALA A 383 29.94 -28.38 -26.17
CA ALA A 383 30.33 -28.69 -24.80
C ALA A 383 30.62 -30.18 -24.59
N ASP A 384 31.73 -30.50 -23.93
CA ASP A 384 32.10 -31.88 -23.60
C ASP A 384 31.18 -32.48 -22.52
N ASP A 385 30.86 -33.78 -22.65
CA ASP A 385 29.98 -34.51 -21.70
C ASP A 385 30.49 -34.46 -20.24
N GLU A 386 31.81 -34.31 -20.03
CA GLU A 386 32.40 -34.19 -18.69
C GLU A 386 32.07 -32.86 -17.98
N PHE A 387 31.48 -31.90 -18.70
CA PHE A 387 31.04 -30.62 -18.15
C PHE A 387 29.58 -30.65 -17.70
N PHE A 388 28.96 -31.82 -17.63
CA PHE A 388 27.61 -31.99 -17.11
C PHE A 388 27.63 -32.83 -15.82
N ASP A 389 26.76 -32.49 -14.88
CA ASP A 389 26.50 -33.35 -13.72
C ASP A 389 25.51 -34.48 -14.05
N ASP A 390 25.26 -35.36 -13.08
CA ASP A 390 24.33 -36.49 -13.21
C ASP A 390 22.87 -36.04 -13.47
N ASP A 391 22.52 -34.79 -13.15
CA ASP A 391 21.20 -34.20 -13.37
C ASP A 391 21.12 -33.43 -14.71
N GLY A 392 22.20 -33.40 -15.50
CA GLY A 392 22.27 -32.73 -16.80
C GLY A 392 22.60 -31.24 -16.75
N ARG A 393 23.01 -30.70 -15.59
CA ARG A 393 23.38 -29.28 -15.45
C ARG A 393 24.77 -29.03 -15.98
N TYR A 394 24.92 -27.93 -16.71
CA TYR A 394 26.21 -27.49 -17.22
C TYR A 394 27.07 -26.85 -16.11
N LEU A 395 28.26 -27.40 -15.89
CA LEU A 395 29.16 -27.08 -14.77
C LEU A 395 30.11 -25.90 -15.05
N LYS A 396 30.19 -25.42 -16.29
CA LYS A 396 31.00 -24.25 -16.67
C LYS A 396 30.13 -22.98 -16.73
N THR A 397 30.81 -21.84 -16.85
CA THR A 397 30.17 -20.52 -16.85
C THR A 397 30.17 -19.82 -18.21
N ASP A 398 30.64 -20.48 -19.26
CA ASP A 398 30.72 -19.98 -20.64
C ASP A 398 29.43 -20.24 -21.43
N PHE A 399 28.29 -19.95 -20.78
CA PHE A 399 26.97 -20.10 -21.36
C PHE A 399 26.79 -19.33 -22.68
N LYS A 400 25.93 -19.87 -23.56
CA LYS A 400 25.45 -19.20 -24.78
C LYS A 400 24.94 -17.79 -24.46
N LYS A 401 25.27 -16.84 -25.34
CA LYS A 401 24.84 -15.44 -25.26
C LYS A 401 23.77 -15.16 -26.30
N ILE A 402 22.60 -14.74 -25.83
CA ILE A 402 21.48 -14.36 -26.70
C ILE A 402 21.50 -12.85 -26.92
N THR A 403 21.53 -12.43 -28.18
CA THR A 403 21.60 -11.01 -28.59
C THR A 403 20.42 -10.57 -29.44
N ASN A 404 19.61 -11.50 -29.94
CA ASN A 404 18.45 -11.18 -30.76
C ASN A 404 17.32 -10.61 -29.91
N ALA A 405 16.55 -9.70 -30.48
CA ALA A 405 15.37 -9.11 -29.85
C ALA A 405 14.19 -9.07 -30.82
N GLU A 406 12.98 -9.19 -30.28
CA GLU A 406 11.74 -9.07 -31.05
C GLU A 406 11.68 -7.70 -31.74
N PRO A 407 11.45 -7.67 -33.07
CA PRO A 407 11.45 -6.41 -33.80
C PRO A 407 10.26 -5.52 -33.41
N VAL A 408 10.57 -4.30 -32.97
CA VAL A 408 9.57 -3.29 -32.56
C VAL A 408 9.51 -2.06 -33.50
N ALA A 409 10.32 -2.03 -34.56
CA ALA A 409 10.43 -0.87 -35.46
C ALA A 409 9.15 -0.58 -36.25
N ALA A 410 8.30 -1.59 -36.48
CA ALA A 410 7.04 -1.48 -37.20
C ALA A 410 5.87 -1.02 -36.30
N GLN A 411 6.15 -0.36 -35.18
CA GLN A 411 5.12 0.10 -34.24
C GLN A 411 4.08 0.98 -34.93
N ILE A 412 2.82 0.62 -34.79
CA ILE A 412 1.69 1.46 -35.17
C ILE A 412 1.42 2.45 -34.03
N PRO A 413 1.45 3.78 -34.28
CA PRO A 413 1.14 4.78 -33.27
C PRO A 413 -0.23 4.55 -32.62
N PHE A 414 -0.33 4.94 -31.35
CA PHE A 414 -1.60 4.87 -30.63
C PHE A 414 -2.61 5.86 -31.22
N SER A 415 -3.77 5.36 -31.63
CA SER A 415 -4.90 6.16 -32.13
C SER A 415 -6.22 5.44 -31.90
N GLU A 416 -7.33 6.19 -31.86
CA GLU A 416 -8.68 5.61 -31.76
C GLU A 416 -8.96 4.63 -32.91
N GLU A 417 -8.47 4.94 -34.13
CA GLU A 417 -8.59 4.04 -35.28
C GLU A 417 -7.87 2.70 -35.05
N SER A 418 -6.65 2.74 -34.51
CA SER A 418 -5.86 1.54 -34.20
C SER A 418 -6.54 0.70 -33.11
N VAL A 419 -7.10 1.36 -32.08
CA VAL A 419 -7.87 0.72 -31.01
C VAL A 419 -9.14 0.06 -31.58
N ALA A 420 -9.86 0.74 -32.46
CA ALA A 420 -11.07 0.21 -33.09
C ALA A 420 -10.79 -1.01 -33.98
N LYS A 421 -9.64 -1.05 -34.67
CA LYS A 421 -9.18 -2.23 -35.42
C LYS A 421 -8.74 -3.38 -34.51
N GLY A 422 -8.12 -3.06 -33.37
CA GLY A 422 -7.59 -4.06 -32.43
C GLY A 422 -8.66 -4.82 -31.65
N LYS A 423 -9.74 -4.13 -31.24
CA LYS A 423 -10.83 -4.70 -30.44
C LYS A 423 -11.41 -6.01 -31.00
N PRO A 424 -11.92 -6.07 -32.25
CA PRO A 424 -12.53 -7.29 -32.78
C PRO A 424 -11.52 -8.45 -32.92
N VAL A 425 -10.24 -8.15 -33.16
CA VAL A 425 -9.20 -9.18 -33.21
C VAL A 425 -8.91 -9.72 -31.81
N PHE A 426 -8.81 -8.84 -30.80
CA PHE A 426 -8.64 -9.25 -29.40
C PHE A 426 -9.81 -10.13 -28.93
N GLU A 427 -11.06 -9.74 -29.19
CA GLU A 427 -12.24 -10.54 -28.79
C GLU A 427 -12.18 -11.95 -29.40
N LYS A 428 -11.78 -12.05 -30.68
CA LYS A 428 -11.66 -13.32 -31.40
C LYS A 428 -10.52 -14.20 -30.91
N VAL A 429 -9.33 -13.62 -30.68
CA VAL A 429 -8.09 -14.36 -30.41
C VAL A 429 -7.83 -14.54 -28.92
N CYS A 430 -8.10 -13.50 -28.12
CA CYS A 430 -7.72 -13.39 -26.71
C CYS A 430 -8.90 -13.54 -25.75
N GLY A 431 -10.13 -13.21 -26.18
CA GLY A 431 -11.31 -13.09 -25.33
C GLY A 431 -11.74 -14.38 -24.61
N LYS A 432 -11.35 -15.55 -25.12
CA LYS A 432 -11.61 -16.86 -24.48
C LYS A 432 -10.89 -17.06 -23.15
N CYS A 433 -9.73 -16.41 -22.98
CA CYS A 433 -8.94 -16.45 -21.76
C CYS A 433 -9.07 -15.14 -20.99
N HIS A 434 -8.93 -13.99 -21.66
CA HIS A 434 -8.92 -12.68 -21.00
C HIS A 434 -10.31 -12.07 -20.75
N GLY A 435 -11.38 -12.69 -21.26
CA GLY A 435 -12.71 -12.08 -21.31
C GLY A 435 -12.80 -11.00 -22.39
N LEU A 436 -14.03 -10.61 -22.76
CA LEU A 436 -14.26 -9.61 -23.81
C LEU A 436 -13.83 -8.19 -23.38
N THR A 437 -13.79 -7.93 -22.07
CA THR A 437 -13.39 -6.64 -21.50
C THR A 437 -11.98 -6.66 -20.93
N GLY A 438 -11.26 -7.78 -21.03
CA GLY A 438 -9.89 -7.93 -20.53
C GLY A 438 -9.77 -8.12 -19.02
N ARG A 439 -10.85 -8.34 -18.27
CA ARG A 439 -10.81 -8.54 -16.81
C ARG A 439 -10.24 -9.90 -16.37
N GLY A 440 -9.98 -10.80 -17.30
CA GLY A 440 -9.42 -12.12 -17.01
C GLY A 440 -10.46 -13.18 -16.62
N ASN A 441 -11.75 -12.91 -16.87
CA ASN A 441 -12.81 -13.90 -16.73
C ASN A 441 -12.77 -14.89 -17.90
N ILE A 442 -12.55 -16.16 -17.57
CA ILE A 442 -12.38 -17.22 -18.57
C ILE A 442 -13.75 -17.62 -19.11
N THR A 443 -13.99 -17.42 -20.41
CA THR A 443 -15.26 -17.76 -21.07
C THR A 443 -15.20 -19.08 -21.85
N SER A 444 -14.01 -19.67 -21.97
CA SER A 444 -13.80 -20.91 -22.72
C SER A 444 -14.22 -22.19 -22.00
N GLY A 445 -14.49 -22.11 -20.69
CA GLY A 445 -14.68 -23.30 -19.83
C GLY A 445 -13.41 -24.12 -19.61
N LYS A 446 -12.24 -23.67 -20.10
CA LYS A 446 -10.98 -24.38 -19.90
C LYS A 446 -10.33 -23.95 -18.59
N LYS A 447 -9.96 -24.93 -17.78
CA LYS A 447 -9.06 -24.71 -16.66
C LYS A 447 -7.66 -24.39 -17.23
N LEU A 448 -7.17 -23.18 -16.97
CA LEU A 448 -5.81 -22.76 -17.34
C LEU A 448 -4.84 -23.14 -16.22
N GLU A 449 -3.74 -23.77 -16.62
CA GLU A 449 -2.67 -24.26 -15.75
C GLU A 449 -1.33 -23.93 -16.41
N ASP A 450 -0.29 -23.66 -15.63
CA ASP A 450 1.06 -23.57 -16.17
C ASP A 450 1.63 -24.96 -16.53
N ASP A 451 2.84 -24.99 -17.08
CA ASP A 451 3.46 -26.24 -17.55
C ASP A 451 3.77 -27.22 -16.39
N TRP A 452 3.70 -26.75 -15.14
CA TRP A 452 3.83 -27.56 -13.91
C TRP A 452 2.48 -28.03 -13.36
N GLY A 453 1.37 -27.67 -14.01
CA GLY A 453 0.01 -28.03 -13.58
C GLY A 453 -0.58 -27.11 -12.50
N ASP A 454 0.08 -25.99 -12.19
CA ASP A 454 -0.45 -25.04 -11.22
C ASP A 454 -1.49 -24.13 -11.85
N ARG A 455 -2.58 -23.89 -11.12
CA ARG A 455 -3.66 -23.01 -11.55
C ARG A 455 -3.13 -21.60 -11.86
N LEU A 456 -3.46 -21.08 -13.03
CA LEU A 456 -3.08 -19.73 -13.44
C LEU A 456 -4.25 -18.94 -13.98
N TRP A 457 -4.43 -17.73 -13.45
CA TRP A 457 -5.44 -16.78 -13.91
C TRP A 457 -4.85 -15.74 -14.84
N PRO A 458 -5.52 -15.43 -15.97
CA PRO A 458 -5.16 -14.30 -16.80
C PRO A 458 -5.21 -13.00 -16.00
N ARG A 459 -4.25 -12.13 -16.27
CA ARG A 459 -4.19 -10.82 -15.62
C ARG A 459 -5.40 -9.97 -16.04
N ASN A 460 -5.91 -9.20 -15.10
CA ASN A 460 -6.87 -8.14 -15.38
C ASN A 460 -6.15 -6.99 -16.13
N LEU A 461 -6.41 -6.91 -17.43
CA LEU A 461 -5.85 -5.93 -18.35
C LEU A 461 -6.47 -4.53 -18.19
N THR A 462 -7.40 -4.31 -17.27
CA THR A 462 -7.85 -2.95 -16.93
C THR A 462 -7.02 -2.32 -15.81
N LYS A 463 -6.16 -3.11 -15.13
CA LYS A 463 -5.34 -2.71 -13.97
C LYS A 463 -3.84 -2.60 -14.32
N PRO A 464 -3.37 -1.48 -14.94
CA PRO A 464 -2.00 -1.33 -15.43
C PRO A 464 -0.90 -1.43 -14.38
N TRP A 465 -1.19 -1.06 -13.12
CA TRP A 465 -0.26 -1.20 -11.99
C TRP A 465 0.11 -2.65 -11.68
N THR A 466 -0.62 -3.62 -12.24
CA THR A 466 -0.30 -5.04 -12.09
C THR A 466 0.52 -5.60 -13.26
N TRP A 467 0.75 -4.86 -14.35
CA TRP A 467 1.34 -5.44 -15.58
C TRP A 467 2.84 -5.78 -15.52
N ARG A 468 3.45 -5.79 -14.32
CA ARG A 468 4.87 -6.11 -14.09
C ARG A 468 5.77 -5.25 -14.98
N VAL A 469 6.82 -5.83 -15.56
CA VAL A 469 7.75 -5.18 -16.51
C VAL A 469 7.09 -4.59 -17.77
N THR A 470 5.81 -4.87 -18.02
CA THR A 470 5.13 -4.39 -19.22
C THR A 470 4.74 -2.92 -19.10
N ASN A 471 4.34 -2.48 -17.92
CA ASN A 471 3.91 -1.09 -17.69
C ASN A 471 5.13 -0.20 -17.42
N VAL A 472 5.24 0.90 -18.16
CA VAL A 472 6.22 1.95 -17.89
C VAL A 472 5.52 3.13 -17.25
N SER A 473 5.95 3.49 -16.04
CA SER A 473 5.40 4.63 -15.30
C SER A 473 5.57 5.95 -16.08
N GLY A 474 4.52 6.77 -16.07
CA GLY A 474 4.47 8.06 -16.75
C GLY A 474 3.23 8.22 -17.63
N GLY A 475 2.79 9.47 -17.80
CA GLY A 475 1.64 9.84 -18.63
C GLY A 475 2.03 10.46 -19.98
N ASP A 476 3.32 10.50 -20.31
CA ASP A 476 3.81 11.11 -21.54
C ASP A 476 3.74 10.12 -22.73
N GLU A 477 3.98 10.65 -23.92
CA GLU A 477 3.94 9.85 -25.15
C GLU A 477 5.02 8.76 -25.17
N LYS A 478 6.20 9.00 -24.59
CA LYS A 478 7.30 8.04 -24.58
C LYS A 478 6.98 6.84 -23.69
N SER A 479 6.46 7.07 -22.48
CA SER A 479 6.05 5.99 -21.58
C SER A 479 4.89 5.18 -22.19
N ARG A 480 3.94 5.85 -22.86
CA ARG A 480 2.88 5.20 -23.63
C ARG A 480 3.43 4.29 -24.72
N GLU A 481 4.27 4.82 -25.60
CA GLU A 481 4.83 4.07 -26.72
C GLU A 481 5.66 2.88 -26.24
N GLN A 482 6.45 3.06 -25.18
CA GLN A 482 7.24 1.97 -24.61
C GLN A 482 6.36 0.89 -23.97
N THR A 483 5.30 1.27 -23.27
CA THR A 483 4.33 0.31 -22.71
C THR A 483 3.68 -0.51 -23.84
N ILE A 484 3.27 0.14 -24.93
CA ILE A 484 2.69 -0.54 -26.10
C ILE A 484 3.70 -1.50 -26.75
N LYS A 485 4.98 -1.11 -26.88
CA LYS A 485 6.04 -2.01 -27.33
C LYS A 485 6.14 -3.23 -26.43
N ASN A 486 6.15 -3.04 -25.12
CA ASN A 486 6.25 -4.15 -24.17
C ASN A 486 5.04 -5.09 -24.26
N ILE A 487 3.82 -4.56 -24.40
CA ILE A 487 2.60 -5.34 -24.62
C ILE A 487 2.73 -6.15 -25.92
N TYR A 488 3.12 -5.50 -27.01
CA TYR A 488 3.36 -6.15 -28.30
C TYR A 488 4.39 -7.26 -28.16
N THR A 489 5.49 -7.05 -27.45
CA THR A 489 6.53 -8.06 -27.24
C THR A 489 5.99 -9.27 -26.47
N ARG A 490 5.19 -9.08 -25.40
CA ARG A 490 4.54 -10.18 -24.67
C ARG A 490 3.56 -10.96 -25.56
N LEU A 491 2.73 -10.24 -26.31
CA LEU A 491 1.76 -10.85 -27.23
C LEU A 491 2.48 -11.65 -28.32
N SER A 492 3.54 -11.09 -28.88
CA SER A 492 4.26 -11.70 -30.00
C SER A 492 4.93 -13.00 -29.55
N ILE A 493 5.82 -12.91 -28.56
CA ILE A 493 6.64 -14.03 -28.09
C ILE A 493 5.82 -15.05 -27.29
N GLY A 494 4.70 -14.61 -26.69
CA GLY A 494 3.99 -15.38 -25.68
C GLY A 494 4.65 -15.29 -24.30
N LEU A 495 4.14 -16.07 -23.35
CA LEU A 495 4.71 -16.20 -22.01
C LEU A 495 5.08 -17.67 -21.77
N PRO A 496 6.32 -18.09 -22.04
CA PRO A 496 6.77 -19.47 -21.84
C PRO A 496 6.49 -19.97 -20.43
N GLY A 497 6.13 -21.25 -20.28
CA GLY A 497 5.67 -21.78 -19.00
C GLY A 497 4.26 -21.35 -18.63
N THR A 498 3.42 -20.94 -19.59
CA THR A 498 2.01 -20.59 -19.36
C THR A 498 1.16 -20.92 -20.60
N PRO A 499 -0.18 -20.95 -20.45
CA PRO A 499 -1.10 -21.10 -21.57
C PRO A 499 -1.14 -19.93 -22.56
N MET A 500 -0.42 -18.82 -22.33
CA MET A 500 -0.41 -17.67 -23.24
C MET A 500 0.57 -17.92 -24.39
N PRO A 501 0.07 -18.24 -25.59
CA PRO A 501 0.91 -18.70 -26.70
C PRO A 501 1.64 -17.53 -27.37
N ALA A 502 2.64 -17.87 -28.18
CA ALA A 502 3.20 -16.94 -29.14
C ALA A 502 2.17 -16.63 -30.24
N HIS A 503 2.04 -15.35 -30.60
CA HIS A 503 1.20 -14.91 -31.72
C HIS A 503 1.99 -14.55 -32.98
N ARG A 504 3.33 -14.69 -32.93
CA ARG A 504 4.18 -14.85 -34.11
C ARG A 504 4.53 -16.31 -34.35
N ALA A 505 5.05 -16.62 -35.54
CA ALA A 505 5.66 -17.91 -35.80
C ALA A 505 6.87 -18.16 -34.88
N THR A 506 6.92 -19.36 -34.28
CA THR A 506 8.02 -19.85 -33.43
C THR A 506 9.12 -20.54 -34.21
N GLU A 507 8.82 -20.97 -35.45
CA GLU A 507 9.76 -21.63 -36.37
C GLU A 507 9.90 -20.79 -37.63
N GLU A 508 11.11 -20.79 -38.20
CA GLU A 508 11.41 -20.06 -39.43
C GLU A 508 10.61 -20.63 -40.62
N GLY A 509 10.06 -19.74 -41.46
CA GLY A 509 9.25 -20.11 -42.63
C GLY A 509 7.75 -20.31 -42.37
N ASN A 510 7.32 -20.41 -41.10
CA ASN A 510 5.90 -20.49 -40.75
C ASN A 510 5.21 -19.12 -40.76
N LYS A 511 3.90 -19.10 -41.05
CA LYS A 511 3.09 -17.88 -40.99
C LYS A 511 2.75 -17.53 -39.54
N ASP A 512 2.71 -16.23 -39.25
CA ASP A 512 2.24 -15.76 -37.95
C ASP A 512 0.77 -16.16 -37.70
N PRO A 513 0.44 -16.72 -36.51
CA PRO A 513 -0.94 -16.94 -36.09
C PRO A 513 -1.79 -15.67 -36.08
N VAL A 514 -1.18 -14.53 -35.74
CA VAL A 514 -1.80 -13.20 -35.79
C VAL A 514 -0.88 -12.28 -36.59
N SER A 515 -1.43 -11.61 -37.60
CA SER A 515 -0.63 -10.75 -38.48
C SER A 515 0.13 -9.67 -37.70
N LEU A 516 1.29 -9.25 -38.21
CA LEU A 516 2.10 -8.20 -37.58
C LEU A 516 1.30 -6.92 -37.27
N GLN A 517 0.44 -6.48 -38.21
CA GLN A 517 -0.40 -5.29 -38.01
C GLN A 517 -1.44 -5.51 -36.92
N ASP A 518 -2.11 -6.68 -36.93
CA ASP A 518 -3.11 -7.01 -35.92
C ASP A 518 -2.50 -7.10 -34.51
N ARG A 519 -1.27 -7.61 -34.37
CA ARG A 519 -0.55 -7.63 -33.08
C ARG A 519 -0.35 -6.22 -32.51
N TRP A 520 -0.03 -5.23 -33.36
CA TRP A 520 0.07 -3.83 -32.94
C TRP A 520 -1.28 -3.18 -32.62
N HIS A 521 -2.31 -3.48 -33.41
CA HIS A 521 -3.66 -3.02 -33.13
C HIS A 521 -4.18 -3.59 -31.80
N ILE A 522 -3.95 -4.87 -31.52
CA ILE A 522 -4.25 -5.49 -30.22
C ILE A 522 -3.46 -4.80 -29.11
N ALA A 523 -2.17 -4.55 -29.27
CA ALA A 523 -1.37 -3.88 -28.25
C ALA A 523 -1.90 -2.48 -27.91
N ASN A 524 -2.33 -1.72 -28.91
CA ASN A 524 -3.00 -0.43 -28.72
C ASN A 524 -4.36 -0.58 -28.01
N TYR A 525 -5.16 -1.59 -28.36
CA TYR A 525 -6.42 -1.88 -27.69
C TYR A 525 -6.20 -2.28 -26.22
N VAL A 526 -5.27 -3.19 -25.92
CA VAL A 526 -4.93 -3.59 -24.55
C VAL A 526 -4.45 -2.38 -23.74
N TYR A 527 -3.63 -1.52 -24.33
CA TYR A 527 -3.22 -0.29 -23.68
C TYR A 527 -4.42 0.63 -23.34
N SER A 528 -5.46 0.70 -24.19
CA SER A 528 -6.62 1.56 -23.95
C SER A 528 -7.54 1.05 -22.83
N LEU A 529 -7.53 -0.25 -22.53
CA LEU A 529 -8.29 -0.86 -21.42
C LEU A 529 -7.94 -0.26 -20.05
N ARG A 530 -6.74 0.30 -19.90
CA ARG A 530 -6.28 0.93 -18.66
C ARG A 530 -7.17 2.08 -18.16
N ASN A 531 -7.97 2.67 -19.03
CA ASN A 531 -8.86 3.79 -18.71
C ASN A 531 -10.22 3.32 -18.17
N GLN A 532 -10.47 2.00 -18.09
CA GLN A 532 -11.73 1.42 -17.63
C GLN A 532 -11.76 1.15 -16.13
N SER A 533 -10.68 1.46 -15.40
CA SER A 533 -10.60 1.26 -13.96
C SER A 533 -9.94 2.44 -13.28
N VAL A 534 -10.46 2.78 -12.10
CA VAL A 534 -9.87 3.79 -11.23
C VAL A 534 -8.78 3.13 -10.41
N ALA A 535 -7.56 3.67 -10.46
CA ALA A 535 -6.45 3.15 -9.66
C ALA A 535 -6.75 3.32 -8.16
N PRO A 536 -6.28 2.38 -7.30
CA PRO A 536 -6.33 2.57 -5.86
C PRO A 536 -5.77 3.93 -5.45
N SER A 537 -6.50 4.64 -4.59
CA SER A 537 -6.10 5.93 -4.05
C SER A 537 -5.53 5.76 -2.64
N ASP A 538 -4.52 6.55 -2.31
CA ASP A 538 -4.03 6.69 -0.93
C ASP A 538 -4.95 7.60 -0.08
N GLU A 539 -6.01 8.19 -0.66
CA GLU A 539 -6.96 9.02 0.08
C GLU A 539 -7.73 8.17 1.10
N PRO A 540 -7.63 8.48 2.41
CA PRO A 540 -8.30 7.69 3.44
C PRO A 540 -9.79 8.04 3.57
N VAL A 541 -10.37 8.78 2.61
CA VAL A 541 -11.71 9.37 2.71
C VAL A 541 -12.58 9.00 1.50
N LEU A 542 -13.75 8.43 1.80
CA LEU A 542 -14.85 8.17 0.90
C LEU A 542 -15.86 9.31 1.02
N ARG A 543 -16.10 10.03 -0.07
CA ARG A 543 -16.98 11.20 -0.09
C ARG A 543 -18.32 10.79 -0.69
N ALA A 544 -19.39 10.88 0.10
CA ALA A 544 -20.73 10.62 -0.39
C ALA A 544 -21.24 11.83 -1.21
N ALA A 545 -21.98 11.56 -2.28
CA ALA A 545 -22.62 12.58 -3.10
C ALA A 545 -24.10 12.71 -2.72
N LYS A 546 -24.54 13.94 -2.44
CA LYS A 546 -25.93 14.26 -2.12
C LYS A 546 -26.75 14.35 -3.39
N ILE A 547 -27.93 13.73 -3.41
CA ILE A 547 -28.92 13.91 -4.47
C ILE A 547 -30.28 14.31 -3.92
N GLU A 548 -31.06 15.00 -4.74
CA GLU A 548 -32.45 15.35 -4.43
C GLU A 548 -33.38 14.22 -4.90
N GLY A 549 -34.35 13.83 -4.05
CA GLY A 549 -35.31 12.79 -4.38
C GLY A 549 -34.85 11.38 -4.01
N ALA A 550 -35.48 10.37 -4.62
CA ALA A 550 -35.24 8.96 -4.31
C ALA A 550 -33.88 8.49 -4.83
N LEU A 551 -33.19 7.65 -4.05
CA LEU A 551 -31.94 7.03 -4.48
C LEU A 551 -32.18 5.98 -5.56
N PRO A 552 -31.29 5.84 -6.56
CA PRO A 552 -31.46 4.89 -7.64
C PRO A 552 -31.57 3.46 -7.11
N ASP A 553 -32.47 2.68 -7.69
CA ASP A 553 -32.55 1.25 -7.45
C ASP A 553 -31.75 0.45 -8.50
N SER A 554 -31.38 1.04 -9.63
CA SER A 554 -30.63 0.34 -10.68
C SER A 554 -29.11 0.41 -10.48
N LEU A 555 -28.44 -0.70 -10.80
CA LEU A 555 -26.97 -0.80 -10.84
C LEU A 555 -26.32 0.00 -11.98
N THR A 556 -27.11 0.40 -12.98
CA THR A 556 -26.65 1.09 -14.20
C THR A 556 -27.30 2.45 -14.39
N ASP A 557 -27.83 3.05 -13.31
CA ASP A 557 -28.38 4.39 -13.36
C ASP A 557 -27.29 5.42 -13.71
N GLU A 558 -27.57 6.34 -14.63
CA GLU A 558 -26.61 7.35 -15.11
C GLU A 558 -26.13 8.28 -13.98
N VAL A 559 -26.90 8.41 -12.89
CA VAL A 559 -26.46 9.19 -11.72
C VAL A 559 -25.11 8.68 -11.19
N TRP A 560 -24.86 7.37 -11.24
CA TRP A 560 -23.60 6.78 -10.79
C TRP A 560 -22.40 7.26 -11.61
N ASP A 561 -22.58 7.68 -12.87
CA ASP A 561 -21.47 8.21 -13.68
C ASP A 561 -21.01 9.60 -13.21
N THR A 562 -21.84 10.29 -12.41
CA THR A 562 -21.52 11.61 -11.82
C THR A 562 -20.91 11.51 -10.43
N VAL A 563 -21.00 10.34 -9.79
CA VAL A 563 -20.54 10.13 -8.41
C VAL A 563 -19.07 9.75 -8.39
N PRO A 564 -18.22 10.42 -7.59
CA PRO A 564 -16.82 10.05 -7.46
C PRO A 564 -16.66 8.57 -7.04
N ALA A 565 -15.91 7.81 -7.84
CA ALA A 565 -15.54 6.44 -7.54
C ALA A 565 -14.19 6.40 -6.85
N VAL A 566 -14.12 5.69 -5.72
CA VAL A 566 -12.88 5.48 -4.97
C VAL A 566 -12.55 4.00 -4.98
N THR A 567 -11.36 3.65 -5.46
CA THR A 567 -10.86 2.27 -5.40
C THR A 567 -10.00 2.11 -4.16
N LEU A 568 -10.32 1.11 -3.35
CA LEU A 568 -9.62 0.76 -2.11
C LEU A 568 -8.88 -0.56 -2.30
N PRO A 569 -7.62 -0.68 -1.85
CA PRO A 569 -6.90 -1.96 -1.84
C PRO A 569 -7.56 -2.94 -0.86
N LEU A 570 -7.77 -4.18 -1.32
CA LEU A 570 -8.16 -5.30 -0.48
C LEU A 570 -6.91 -6.08 -0.08
N VAL A 571 -6.81 -6.42 1.20
CA VAL A 571 -5.73 -7.23 1.74
C VAL A 571 -6.28 -8.50 2.37
N PRO A 572 -5.60 -9.64 2.21
CA PRO A 572 -6.12 -10.88 2.75
C PRO A 572 -6.07 -10.89 4.27
N ASN A 573 -7.01 -11.59 4.90
CA ASN A 573 -6.95 -11.87 6.32
C ASN A 573 -5.85 -12.92 6.62
N ILE A 574 -4.61 -12.44 6.74
CA ILE A 574 -3.42 -13.22 7.17
C ILE A 574 -3.12 -13.05 8.67
N ILE A 575 -4.02 -12.40 9.41
CA ILE A 575 -3.72 -11.91 10.77
C ILE A 575 -4.08 -12.95 11.84
N LYS A 576 -4.99 -13.87 11.53
CA LYS A 576 -5.45 -14.93 12.44
C LYS A 576 -5.85 -16.16 11.62
N GLU A 577 -5.58 -17.33 12.16
CA GLU A 577 -6.04 -18.58 11.55
C GLU A 577 -7.58 -18.69 11.55
N ASP A 578 -8.21 -19.25 10.50
CA ASP A 578 -7.55 -19.77 9.28
C ASP A 578 -7.19 -18.64 8.30
N ARG A 579 -5.92 -18.60 7.87
CA ARG A 579 -5.35 -17.55 7.00
C ARG A 579 -5.64 -17.75 5.50
N LEU A 580 -5.74 -16.64 4.77
CA LEU A 580 -5.78 -16.58 3.30
C LEU A 580 -4.48 -15.97 2.79
N PHE A 581 -3.69 -16.69 1.99
CA PHE A 581 -2.39 -16.17 1.50
C PHE A 581 -2.38 -15.76 0.02
N THR A 582 -3.35 -16.22 -0.76
CA THR A 582 -3.35 -16.05 -2.22
C THR A 582 -4.70 -15.52 -2.71
N PRO A 583 -5.12 -14.31 -2.29
CA PRO A 583 -6.34 -13.70 -2.78
C PRO A 583 -6.24 -13.40 -4.28
N LEU A 584 -7.35 -13.53 -5.00
CA LEU A 584 -7.44 -13.18 -6.43
C LEU A 584 -8.04 -11.78 -6.65
N ASN A 585 -8.93 -11.36 -5.76
CA ASN A 585 -9.50 -10.02 -5.72
C ASN A 585 -8.62 -9.13 -4.84
N ASP A 586 -8.16 -8.00 -5.39
CA ASP A 586 -7.14 -7.12 -4.78
C ASP A 586 -7.62 -5.69 -4.54
N SER A 587 -8.85 -5.36 -4.94
CA SER A 587 -9.41 -4.03 -4.77
C SER A 587 -10.94 -4.01 -4.87
N ILE A 588 -11.55 -3.05 -4.18
CA ILE A 588 -12.99 -2.73 -4.30
C ILE A 588 -13.17 -1.27 -4.72
N THR A 589 -13.99 -1.01 -5.74
CA THR A 589 -14.39 0.36 -6.11
C THR A 589 -15.73 0.68 -5.47
N VAL A 590 -15.81 1.81 -4.76
CA VAL A 590 -16.99 2.22 -4.00
C VAL A 590 -17.46 3.60 -4.47
N GLN A 591 -18.77 3.73 -4.65
CA GLN A 591 -19.48 4.99 -4.89
C GLN A 591 -20.61 5.10 -3.87
N VAL A 592 -20.79 6.29 -3.30
CA VAL A 592 -21.76 6.50 -2.22
C VAL A 592 -22.69 7.65 -2.56
N LEU A 593 -23.99 7.38 -2.52
CA LEU A 593 -25.06 8.35 -2.71
C LEU A 593 -25.87 8.49 -1.42
N TYR A 594 -26.39 9.67 -1.15
CA TYR A 594 -27.32 9.89 -0.04
C TYR A 594 -28.34 10.98 -0.36
N ASN A 595 -29.49 10.90 0.30
CA ASN A 595 -30.52 11.94 0.31
C ASN A 595 -30.88 12.25 1.78
N ALA A 596 -32.04 12.86 2.06
CA ALA A 596 -32.45 13.16 3.44
C ALA A 596 -32.66 11.91 4.32
N ASP A 597 -33.09 10.79 3.72
CA ASP A 597 -33.65 9.65 4.46
C ASP A 597 -32.79 8.38 4.35
N GLU A 598 -32.08 8.19 3.24
CA GLU A 598 -31.36 6.97 2.87
C GLU A 598 -29.93 7.23 2.42
N ILE A 599 -29.12 6.17 2.48
CA ILE A 599 -27.77 6.10 1.91
C ILE A 599 -27.63 4.82 1.08
N ALA A 600 -26.90 4.93 -0.02
CA ALA A 600 -26.67 3.87 -0.99
C ALA A 600 -25.17 3.70 -1.26
N PHE A 601 -24.70 2.45 -1.24
CA PHE A 601 -23.33 2.08 -1.61
C PHE A 601 -23.38 1.20 -2.84
N LEU A 602 -22.79 1.67 -3.94
CA LEU A 602 -22.49 0.84 -5.11
C LEU A 602 -21.05 0.37 -5.01
N MET A 603 -20.88 -0.93 -4.85
CA MET A 603 -19.60 -1.62 -4.78
C MET A 603 -19.34 -2.38 -6.07
N LYS A 604 -18.11 -2.30 -6.58
CA LYS A 604 -17.66 -3.02 -7.76
C LYS A 604 -16.39 -3.80 -7.41
N VAL A 605 -16.42 -5.11 -7.59
CA VAL A 605 -15.25 -5.99 -7.41
C VAL A 605 -15.00 -6.74 -8.71
N ASP A 606 -13.77 -6.66 -9.21
CA ASP A 606 -13.35 -7.37 -10.42
C ASP A 606 -13.08 -8.85 -10.11
N ASP A 607 -14.17 -9.61 -9.96
CA ASP A 607 -14.15 -11.06 -9.76
C ASP A 607 -14.16 -11.81 -11.10
N ARG A 608 -13.21 -12.71 -11.31
CA ARG A 608 -13.03 -13.42 -12.58
C ARG A 608 -14.11 -14.47 -12.84
N THR A 609 -14.89 -14.81 -11.82
CA THR A 609 -15.92 -15.85 -11.85
C THR A 609 -17.24 -15.33 -11.33
N ASP A 610 -18.30 -15.98 -11.78
CA ASP A 610 -19.59 -15.93 -11.10
C ASP A 610 -19.63 -17.14 -10.17
N SER A 611 -19.05 -17.01 -8.98
CA SER A 611 -18.79 -18.18 -8.12
C SER A 611 -20.06 -18.76 -7.49
N ARG A 612 -21.26 -18.41 -7.97
CA ARG A 612 -22.50 -19.05 -7.53
C ARG A 612 -22.45 -20.55 -7.83
N PRO A 613 -22.52 -21.44 -6.81
CA PRO A 613 -22.51 -22.88 -7.03
C PRO A 613 -23.58 -23.31 -8.05
N GLY A 614 -23.19 -24.16 -9.01
CA GLY A 614 -24.04 -24.60 -10.12
C GLY A 614 -23.97 -23.70 -11.36
N GLU A 615 -23.29 -22.55 -11.32
CA GLU A 615 -22.98 -21.78 -12.54
C GLU A 615 -22.03 -22.60 -13.42
N ALA A 616 -22.39 -22.76 -14.70
CA ALA A 616 -21.79 -23.75 -15.59
C ALA A 616 -20.29 -23.53 -15.82
N VAL A 617 -19.87 -22.28 -16.07
CA VAL A 617 -18.47 -21.97 -16.40
C VAL A 617 -17.60 -22.07 -15.14
N SER A 618 -18.02 -21.46 -14.04
CA SER A 618 -17.30 -21.42 -12.77
C SER A 618 -17.15 -22.82 -12.18
N THR A 619 -18.20 -23.64 -12.26
CA THR A 619 -18.12 -25.07 -11.87
C THR A 619 -17.14 -25.85 -12.74
N GLN A 620 -17.08 -25.58 -14.05
CA GLN A 620 -16.18 -26.28 -14.97
C GLN A 620 -14.70 -25.92 -14.76
N ILE A 621 -14.41 -24.66 -14.42
CA ILE A 621 -13.03 -24.17 -14.24
C ILE A 621 -12.55 -24.19 -12.79
N GLN A 622 -13.39 -24.65 -11.86
CA GLN A 622 -13.08 -24.71 -10.43
C GLN A 622 -11.80 -25.51 -10.17
N ASP A 623 -10.97 -25.03 -9.25
CA ASP A 623 -9.84 -25.80 -8.78
C ASP A 623 -10.31 -26.98 -7.93
N SER A 624 -9.92 -28.21 -8.30
CA SER A 624 -10.25 -29.42 -7.57
C SER A 624 -9.69 -29.46 -6.15
N LYS A 625 -8.68 -28.63 -5.84
CA LYS A 625 -8.12 -28.47 -4.50
C LYS A 625 -8.96 -27.55 -3.60
N LEU A 626 -9.92 -26.80 -4.18
CA LEU A 626 -10.71 -25.79 -3.48
C LEU A 626 -12.20 -26.12 -3.55
N THR A 627 -12.92 -25.84 -2.46
CA THR A 627 -14.39 -25.92 -2.47
C THR A 627 -14.95 -24.63 -3.04
N LEU A 628 -15.85 -24.74 -4.03
CA LEU A 628 -16.58 -23.59 -4.56
C LEU A 628 -17.62 -23.10 -3.55
N TYR A 629 -17.45 -21.87 -3.09
CA TYR A 629 -18.45 -21.14 -2.31
C TYR A 629 -19.08 -20.05 -3.15
N SER A 630 -20.16 -19.46 -2.63
CA SER A 630 -20.80 -18.30 -3.25
C SER A 630 -20.06 -17.02 -2.87
N ASP A 631 -19.86 -16.13 -3.83
CA ASP A 631 -19.24 -14.82 -3.58
C ASP A 631 -20.02 -14.01 -2.54
N ALA A 632 -19.30 -13.19 -1.80
CA ALA A 632 -19.90 -12.33 -0.79
C ALA A 632 -19.15 -11.00 -0.64
N LEU A 633 -19.88 -9.98 -0.20
CA LEU A 633 -19.33 -8.66 0.14
C LEU A 633 -19.89 -8.20 1.48
N ALA A 634 -19.10 -7.47 2.22
CA ALA A 634 -19.56 -6.80 3.43
C ALA A 634 -19.11 -5.34 3.50
N ILE A 635 -19.97 -4.51 4.06
CA ILE A 635 -19.63 -3.17 4.57
C ILE A 635 -19.72 -3.24 6.09
N GLN A 636 -18.72 -2.74 6.80
CA GLN A 636 -18.70 -2.71 8.25
C GLN A 636 -18.64 -1.27 8.77
N PHE A 637 -19.42 -1.00 9.80
CA PHE A 637 -19.44 0.26 10.56
C PHE A 637 -19.32 -0.01 12.06
N PRO A 638 -18.67 0.87 12.83
CA PRO A 638 -18.86 0.88 14.28
C PRO A 638 -20.32 1.17 14.63
N LYS A 639 -20.80 0.66 15.77
CA LYS A 639 -22.02 1.18 16.41
C LYS A 639 -21.82 2.66 16.79
N GLN A 640 -22.90 3.44 16.93
CA GLN A 640 -22.87 4.91 17.08
C GLN A 640 -21.89 5.41 18.15
N ASP A 641 -21.84 4.76 19.32
CA ASP A 641 -21.00 5.16 20.45
C ASP A 641 -19.65 4.43 20.54
N SER A 642 -19.35 3.56 19.58
CA SER A 642 -18.13 2.74 19.55
C SER A 642 -16.90 3.48 18.99
N PHE A 643 -17.05 4.73 18.53
CA PHE A 643 -15.95 5.51 17.97
C PHE A 643 -16.05 6.99 18.37
N LYS A 644 -14.91 7.71 18.30
CA LYS A 644 -14.83 9.14 18.56
C LYS A 644 -13.88 9.80 17.58
N THR A 645 -14.21 10.99 17.10
CA THR A 645 -13.34 11.80 16.22
C THR A 645 -12.67 12.96 16.96
N LYS A 646 -13.18 13.34 18.14
CA LYS A 646 -12.71 14.46 18.97
C LYS A 646 -12.79 14.13 20.47
N PRO A 647 -11.90 14.67 21.31
CA PRO A 647 -10.69 15.42 20.95
C PRO A 647 -9.56 14.52 20.42
N VAL A 648 -9.65 13.21 20.63
CA VAL A 648 -8.70 12.19 20.15
C VAL A 648 -9.49 11.12 19.41
N VAL A 649 -8.96 10.66 18.28
CA VAL A 649 -9.58 9.62 17.48
C VAL A 649 -9.53 8.28 18.22
N VAL A 650 -10.69 7.66 18.38
CA VAL A 650 -10.85 6.29 18.89
C VAL A 650 -11.66 5.52 17.86
N LYS A 651 -11.12 4.41 17.37
CA LYS A 651 -11.80 3.47 16.48
C LYS A 651 -11.76 2.07 17.09
N PRO A 652 -12.80 1.24 16.88
CA PRO A 652 -12.74 -0.18 17.19
C PRO A 652 -11.64 -0.88 16.38
N LEU A 653 -11.30 -2.12 16.74
CA LEU A 653 -10.55 -2.99 15.83
C LEU A 653 -11.30 -3.12 14.51
N TYR A 654 -10.63 -2.91 13.37
CA TYR A 654 -11.27 -3.03 12.05
C TYR A 654 -11.70 -4.46 11.70
N ARG A 655 -11.28 -5.45 12.49
CA ARG A 655 -11.70 -6.84 12.38
C ARG A 655 -12.83 -7.13 13.37
N HIS A 656 -14.03 -6.65 13.07
CA HIS A 656 -15.25 -6.91 13.84
C HIS A 656 -15.32 -6.30 15.25
N GLY A 657 -14.51 -5.28 15.53
CA GLY A 657 -14.51 -4.54 16.79
C GLY A 657 -14.03 -5.34 18.01
N ASP A 658 -14.60 -5.01 19.16
CA ASP A 658 -14.41 -5.74 20.43
C ASP A 658 -15.66 -5.60 21.30
N GLY A 659 -15.67 -6.22 22.48
CA GLY A 659 -16.84 -6.20 23.37
C GLY A 659 -17.24 -4.81 23.88
N ALA A 660 -16.31 -3.85 23.93
CA ALA A 660 -16.58 -2.46 24.31
C ALA A 660 -16.88 -1.57 23.09
N HIS A 661 -16.41 -1.96 21.91
CA HIS A 661 -16.58 -1.23 20.65
C HIS A 661 -17.16 -2.16 19.56
N PRO A 662 -18.44 -2.56 19.66
CA PRO A 662 -19.09 -3.43 18.67
C PRO A 662 -19.27 -2.76 17.31
N THR A 663 -19.46 -3.61 16.28
CA THR A 663 -19.66 -3.22 14.88
C THR A 663 -20.93 -3.84 14.30
N THR A 664 -21.52 -3.16 13.32
CA THR A 664 -22.59 -3.67 12.45
C THR A 664 -22.04 -3.88 11.05
N MET A 665 -22.41 -4.98 10.40
CA MET A 665 -22.03 -5.27 9.03
C MET A 665 -23.25 -5.46 8.15
N TRP A 666 -23.18 -4.92 6.94
CA TRP A 666 -24.14 -5.16 5.87
C TRP A 666 -23.52 -6.22 4.98
N TYR A 667 -24.05 -7.44 5.04
CA TYR A 667 -23.48 -8.60 4.37
C TYR A 667 -24.36 -9.01 3.20
N TRP A 668 -23.76 -9.17 2.03
CA TRP A 668 -24.40 -9.73 0.85
C TRP A 668 -23.76 -11.06 0.47
N ASN A 669 -24.57 -12.00 0.02
CA ASN A 669 -24.12 -13.25 -0.59
C ASN A 669 -24.85 -13.48 -1.91
N ALA A 670 -24.12 -13.93 -2.94
CA ALA A 670 -24.64 -14.10 -4.29
C ALA A 670 -25.66 -15.24 -4.43
N GLY A 671 -25.74 -16.15 -3.45
CA GLY A 671 -26.58 -17.34 -3.49
C GLY A 671 -26.00 -18.44 -4.39
N SER A 672 -26.86 -19.29 -4.96
CA SER A 672 -26.43 -20.41 -5.80
C SER A 672 -27.44 -20.65 -6.93
N VAL A 673 -26.93 -21.15 -8.06
CA VAL A 673 -27.75 -21.59 -9.19
C VAL A 673 -28.33 -22.98 -8.91
N GLU A 674 -27.49 -23.91 -8.44
CA GLU A 674 -27.89 -25.25 -8.03
C GLU A 674 -27.23 -25.67 -6.71
N PRO A 675 -28.02 -25.96 -5.64
CA PRO A 675 -29.46 -25.74 -5.54
C PRO A 675 -29.80 -24.25 -5.68
N ALA A 676 -31.00 -23.92 -6.17
CA ALA A 676 -31.39 -22.52 -6.34
C ALA A 676 -31.53 -21.81 -4.99
N VAL A 677 -30.63 -20.87 -4.70
CA VAL A 677 -30.68 -19.98 -3.53
C VAL A 677 -30.54 -18.55 -4.04
N ALA A 678 -31.50 -17.70 -3.73
CA ALA A 678 -31.47 -16.32 -4.17
C ALA A 678 -30.34 -15.54 -3.47
N SER A 679 -29.81 -14.57 -4.20
CA SER A 679 -28.95 -13.50 -3.66
C SER A 679 -29.68 -12.80 -2.51
N ARG A 680 -28.97 -12.52 -1.40
CA ARG A 680 -29.58 -11.94 -0.19
C ARG A 680 -28.65 -11.00 0.56
N GLY A 681 -29.24 -9.96 1.16
CA GLY A 681 -28.61 -9.11 2.16
C GLY A 681 -29.00 -9.52 3.58
N VAL A 682 -28.08 -9.42 4.53
CA VAL A 682 -28.30 -9.69 5.96
C VAL A 682 -27.50 -8.69 6.79
N LEU A 683 -28.10 -8.18 7.87
CA LEU A 683 -27.38 -7.39 8.88
C LEU A 683 -26.74 -8.33 9.90
N LEU A 684 -25.47 -8.11 10.19
CA LEU A 684 -24.68 -8.90 11.14
C LEU A 684 -24.13 -7.99 12.24
N ASP A 685 -24.25 -8.41 13.50
CA ASP A 685 -23.65 -7.73 14.64
C ASP A 685 -22.41 -8.51 15.10
N ALA A 686 -21.33 -7.78 15.43
CA ALA A 686 -20.07 -8.38 15.85
C ALA A 686 -19.41 -7.64 17.02
N THR A 687 -18.67 -8.40 17.85
CA THR A 687 -18.07 -7.96 19.13
C THR A 687 -16.63 -8.43 19.27
N GLY A 688 -15.98 -8.72 18.15
CA GLY A 688 -14.57 -9.06 18.07
C GLY A 688 -14.23 -10.22 17.15
N PRO A 689 -12.95 -10.33 16.74
CA PRO A 689 -12.51 -11.28 15.72
C PRO A 689 -12.60 -12.75 16.15
N ASN A 690 -12.63 -13.02 17.47
CA ASN A 690 -12.75 -14.36 18.03
C ASN A 690 -14.18 -14.67 18.54
N GLN A 691 -15.13 -13.76 18.30
CA GLN A 691 -16.52 -13.95 18.70
C GLN A 691 -17.37 -14.39 17.51
N LYS A 692 -18.42 -15.16 17.79
CA LYS A 692 -19.37 -15.56 16.76
C LYS A 692 -20.13 -14.32 16.28
N ILE A 693 -20.15 -14.11 14.97
CA ILE A 693 -20.93 -13.07 14.31
C ILE A 693 -22.41 -13.46 14.36
N VAL A 694 -23.28 -12.52 14.73
CA VAL A 694 -24.70 -12.77 14.98
C VAL A 694 -25.56 -12.12 13.90
N PRO A 695 -26.30 -12.90 13.09
CA PRO A 695 -27.30 -12.33 12.18
C PRO A 695 -28.45 -11.69 12.92
N ARG A 696 -28.90 -10.53 12.42
CA ARG A 696 -30.07 -9.84 12.96
C ARG A 696 -31.35 -10.43 12.34
N GLU A 697 -32.20 -11.01 13.19
CA GLU A 697 -33.47 -11.58 12.75
C GLU A 697 -34.55 -10.50 12.66
N GLY A 698 -35.34 -10.50 11.57
CA GLY A 698 -36.51 -9.63 11.41
C GLY A 698 -36.23 -8.17 11.03
N ASP A 699 -34.98 -7.80 10.75
CA ASP A 699 -34.61 -6.47 10.22
C ASP A 699 -34.46 -6.54 8.70
N ASP A 700 -35.40 -5.93 7.98
CA ASP A 700 -35.48 -5.85 6.52
C ASP A 700 -35.06 -4.49 5.97
N SER A 701 -34.42 -3.64 6.79
CA SER A 701 -34.01 -2.29 6.40
C SER A 701 -32.89 -2.26 5.35
N LEU A 702 -32.18 -3.38 5.14
CA LEU A 702 -31.11 -3.51 4.15
C LEU A 702 -31.69 -4.03 2.82
N SER A 703 -31.76 -3.16 1.83
CA SER A 703 -32.07 -3.54 0.44
C SER A 703 -30.79 -3.83 -0.33
N VAL A 704 -30.78 -4.90 -1.13
CA VAL A 704 -29.62 -5.30 -1.93
C VAL A 704 -30.01 -5.67 -3.35
N GLN A 705 -29.22 -5.18 -4.30
CA GLN A 705 -29.24 -5.64 -5.70
C GLN A 705 -27.85 -6.01 -6.16
N SER A 706 -27.73 -7.04 -6.98
CA SER A 706 -26.45 -7.57 -7.42
C SER A 706 -26.50 -8.09 -8.84
N HIS A 707 -25.44 -7.85 -9.61
CA HIS A 707 -25.27 -8.43 -10.94
C HIS A 707 -23.79 -8.68 -11.23
N TRP A 708 -23.48 -9.89 -11.70
CA TRP A 708 -22.19 -10.21 -12.26
C TRP A 708 -22.25 -10.07 -13.77
N ASP A 709 -21.29 -9.35 -14.35
CA ASP A 709 -21.12 -9.27 -15.80
C ASP A 709 -19.66 -9.05 -16.16
N ASN A 710 -19.18 -9.81 -17.16
CA ASN A 710 -17.85 -9.66 -17.76
C ASN A 710 -16.69 -9.55 -16.75
N GLY A 711 -16.70 -10.40 -15.72
CA GLY A 711 -15.63 -10.45 -14.71
C GLY A 711 -15.70 -9.35 -13.66
N GLN A 712 -16.90 -8.88 -13.34
CA GLN A 712 -17.12 -7.89 -12.29
C GLN A 712 -18.47 -8.09 -11.61
N TRP A 713 -18.47 -8.15 -10.28
CA TRP A 713 -19.67 -7.98 -9.46
C TRP A 713 -19.98 -6.50 -9.28
N ARG A 714 -21.25 -6.13 -9.45
CA ARG A 714 -21.82 -4.86 -8.99
C ARG A 714 -22.85 -5.15 -7.92
N VAL A 715 -22.67 -4.58 -6.73
CA VAL A 715 -23.55 -4.78 -5.59
C VAL A 715 -23.97 -3.43 -5.04
N LEU A 716 -25.26 -3.17 -5.06
CA LEU A 716 -25.88 -1.98 -4.48
C LEU A 716 -26.54 -2.35 -3.15
N MET A 717 -26.08 -1.73 -2.08
CA MET A 717 -26.71 -1.84 -0.76
C MET A 717 -27.32 -0.49 -0.36
N LYS A 718 -28.60 -0.49 0.05
CA LYS A 718 -29.34 0.69 0.48
C LYS A 718 -29.92 0.50 1.88
N ARG A 719 -29.91 1.56 2.68
CA ARG A 719 -30.50 1.56 4.02
C ARG A 719 -30.92 2.98 4.45
N PRO A 720 -31.88 3.13 5.38
CA PRO A 720 -32.11 4.39 6.08
C PRO A 720 -30.84 4.96 6.73
N ARG A 721 -30.75 6.30 6.77
CA ARG A 721 -29.61 7.03 7.36
C ARG A 721 -29.63 7.04 8.88
N ASP A 722 -30.81 6.96 9.48
CA ASP A 722 -30.96 6.97 10.94
C ASP A 722 -30.81 5.56 11.49
N GLY A 723 -29.84 5.36 12.38
CA GLY A 723 -29.63 4.08 13.05
C GLY A 723 -30.72 3.72 14.07
N GLY A 724 -31.47 4.72 14.56
CA GLY A 724 -32.59 4.52 15.49
C GLY A 724 -32.23 3.67 16.73
N ASP A 725 -33.19 2.86 17.19
CA ASP A 725 -33.05 2.03 18.40
C ASP A 725 -32.09 0.84 18.25
N SER A 726 -31.60 0.57 17.02
CA SER A 726 -30.67 -0.54 16.76
C SER A 726 -29.23 -0.28 17.24
N GLY A 727 -28.93 0.98 17.62
CA GLY A 727 -27.60 1.44 17.99
C GLY A 727 -26.61 1.52 16.82
N ASP A 728 -27.09 1.29 15.59
CA ASP A 728 -26.30 1.46 14.38
C ASP A 728 -25.91 2.94 14.20
N VAL A 729 -24.86 3.18 13.41
CA VAL A 729 -24.41 4.55 13.13
C VAL A 729 -25.49 5.32 12.36
N SER A 730 -25.75 6.56 12.80
CA SER A 730 -26.55 7.51 12.03
C SER A 730 -25.64 8.30 11.10
N PHE A 731 -25.95 8.28 9.80
CA PHE A 731 -25.14 8.93 8.77
C PHE A 731 -25.44 10.43 8.71
N ALA A 732 -24.90 11.19 9.67
CA ALA A 732 -25.07 12.64 9.73
C ALA A 732 -24.13 13.38 8.77
N GLU A 733 -24.58 14.51 8.24
CA GLU A 733 -23.74 15.37 7.41
C GLU A 733 -22.66 16.07 8.26
N GLY A 734 -21.44 16.14 7.75
CA GLY A 734 -20.27 16.72 8.41
C GLY A 734 -19.51 15.79 9.35
N ASP A 735 -20.06 14.60 9.66
CA ASP A 735 -19.40 13.60 10.47
C ASP A 735 -18.47 12.71 9.64
N PHE A 736 -17.34 12.33 10.24
CA PHE A 736 -16.42 11.34 9.71
C PHE A 736 -16.70 10.00 10.38
N ILE A 737 -17.17 9.04 9.58
CA ILE A 737 -17.64 7.73 10.06
C ILE A 737 -16.64 6.65 9.60
N PRO A 738 -16.07 5.83 10.51
CA PRO A 738 -15.24 4.71 10.09
C PRO A 738 -16.03 3.71 9.25
N VAL A 739 -15.49 3.33 8.09
CA VAL A 739 -16.05 2.29 7.22
C VAL A 739 -14.95 1.34 6.75
N SER A 740 -15.24 0.05 6.70
CA SER A 740 -14.36 -0.95 6.11
C SER A 740 -15.16 -1.92 5.25
N PHE A 741 -14.48 -2.58 4.31
CA PHE A 741 -15.11 -3.50 3.36
C PHE A 741 -14.45 -4.87 3.47
N ALA A 742 -15.19 -5.91 3.10
CA ALA A 742 -14.66 -7.26 2.94
C ALA A 742 -15.26 -7.94 1.70
N ASP A 743 -14.49 -8.84 1.10
CA ASP A 743 -14.83 -9.59 -0.11
C ASP A 743 -14.37 -11.05 0.03
N TRP A 744 -15.24 -11.96 -0.41
CA TRP A 744 -15.00 -13.39 -0.45
C TRP A 744 -15.13 -13.86 -1.90
N ASP A 745 -14.00 -14.21 -2.52
CA ASP A 745 -13.97 -14.92 -3.81
C ASP A 745 -14.25 -16.41 -3.60
N GLY A 746 -15.48 -16.80 -3.93
CA GLY A 746 -15.97 -18.14 -3.71
C GLY A 746 -15.25 -19.21 -4.54
N SER A 747 -14.76 -18.86 -5.73
CA SER A 747 -13.98 -19.78 -6.60
C SER A 747 -12.60 -20.07 -6.02
N ASN A 748 -12.05 -19.10 -5.30
CA ASN A 748 -10.79 -19.20 -4.56
C ASN A 748 -10.94 -19.86 -3.17
N GLY A 749 -12.13 -20.39 -2.86
CA GLY A 749 -12.40 -21.10 -1.60
C GLY A 749 -12.55 -20.19 -0.39
N GLU A 750 -12.79 -18.90 -0.60
CA GLU A 750 -12.94 -17.92 0.48
C GLU A 750 -14.32 -18.07 1.15
N VAL A 751 -14.30 -18.24 2.47
CA VAL A 751 -15.49 -18.31 3.34
C VAL A 751 -15.09 -17.99 4.78
N GLY A 752 -16.00 -17.42 5.56
CA GLY A 752 -15.76 -17.14 6.98
C GLY A 752 -14.56 -16.19 7.18
N SER A 753 -13.54 -16.62 7.94
CA SER A 753 -12.35 -15.79 8.18
C SER A 753 -11.40 -15.70 6.97
N LYS A 754 -11.48 -16.61 6.00
CA LYS A 754 -10.70 -16.53 4.76
C LYS A 754 -11.42 -15.60 3.79
N HIS A 755 -10.96 -14.36 3.76
CA HIS A 755 -11.47 -13.30 2.89
C HIS A 755 -10.44 -12.19 2.77
N THR A 756 -10.70 -11.27 1.86
CA THR A 756 -9.97 -10.00 1.81
C THR A 756 -10.77 -8.88 2.46
N LEU A 757 -10.07 -7.91 3.03
CA LEU A 757 -10.68 -6.78 3.73
C LEU A 757 -9.87 -5.50 3.56
N THR A 758 -10.49 -4.38 3.89
CA THR A 758 -9.79 -3.11 4.07
C THR A 758 -9.50 -2.85 5.54
N THR A 759 -8.54 -1.97 5.84
CA THR A 759 -8.50 -1.28 7.14
C THR A 759 -9.63 -0.22 7.22
N TRP A 760 -9.70 0.54 8.32
CA TRP A 760 -10.66 1.63 8.44
C TRP A 760 -10.34 2.78 7.48
N TYR A 761 -11.30 3.09 6.61
CA TYR A 761 -11.41 4.34 5.87
C TYR A 761 -12.42 5.26 6.55
N TRP A 762 -12.46 6.52 6.15
CA TRP A 762 -13.44 7.49 6.61
C TRP A 762 -14.50 7.76 5.56
N LEU A 763 -15.76 7.51 5.88
CA LEU A 763 -16.89 8.04 5.13
C LEU A 763 -17.22 9.45 5.61
N VAL A 764 -17.40 10.38 4.67
CA VAL A 764 -17.90 11.73 4.97
C VAL A 764 -19.08 12.06 4.07
N LEU A 765 -20.16 12.53 4.70
CA LEU A 765 -21.27 13.18 4.00
C LEU A 765 -21.03 14.68 4.08
N PRO A 766 -20.85 15.39 2.95
CA PRO A 766 -20.61 16.83 2.97
C PRO A 766 -21.70 17.59 3.75
N ALA A 767 -21.28 18.45 4.68
CA ALA A 767 -22.19 19.36 5.36
C ALA A 767 -22.67 20.46 4.42
N GLU A 768 -23.95 20.80 4.45
CA GLU A 768 -24.43 22.04 3.85
C GLU A 768 -23.70 23.24 4.45
N ALA A 769 -23.01 24.00 3.58
CA ALA A 769 -22.30 25.19 3.98
C ALA A 769 -23.30 26.31 4.29
N ASP A 770 -23.52 26.62 5.58
CA ASP A 770 -24.28 27.79 6.00
C ASP A 770 -23.60 29.07 5.46
N PRO A 771 -24.19 29.77 4.47
CA PRO A 771 -23.55 30.92 3.84
C PRO A 771 -23.33 32.08 4.82
N VAL A 772 -24.16 32.20 5.85
CA VAL A 772 -24.02 33.23 6.89
C VAL A 772 -22.80 32.92 7.75
N LYS A 773 -22.61 31.67 8.14
CA LYS A 773 -21.44 31.26 8.91
C LYS A 773 -20.15 31.29 8.09
N VAL A 774 -20.20 30.81 6.85
CA VAL A 774 -19.02 30.66 5.98
C VAL A 774 -18.57 31.99 5.38
N TYR A 775 -19.49 32.87 4.97
CA TYR A 775 -19.15 34.15 4.35
C TYR A 775 -19.53 35.35 5.22
N GLY A 776 -20.70 35.32 5.85
CA GLY A 776 -21.21 36.42 6.68
C GLY A 776 -20.32 36.71 7.89
N LEU A 777 -19.87 35.69 8.62
CA LEU A 777 -19.00 35.87 9.79
C LEU A 777 -17.61 36.43 9.43
N PRO A 778 -16.87 35.89 8.44
CA PRO A 778 -15.63 36.50 7.98
C PRO A 778 -15.79 37.95 7.52
N LEU A 779 -16.84 38.26 6.75
CA LEU A 779 -17.11 39.61 6.29
C LEU A 779 -17.49 40.56 7.44
N GLY A 780 -18.27 40.08 8.42
CA GLY A 780 -18.65 40.84 9.60
C GLY A 780 -17.44 41.18 10.47
N ILE A 781 -16.57 40.22 10.75
CA ILE A 781 -15.32 40.43 11.50
C ILE A 781 -14.40 41.39 10.75
N ALA A 782 -14.21 41.18 9.45
CA ALA A 782 -13.41 42.07 8.61
C ALA A 782 -13.96 43.50 8.57
N GLY A 783 -15.28 43.66 8.46
CA GLY A 783 -15.95 44.95 8.54
C GLY A 783 -15.71 45.65 9.89
N GLY A 784 -15.76 44.90 10.99
CA GLY A 784 -15.41 45.41 12.33
C GLY A 784 -13.95 45.87 12.43
N VAL A 785 -13.00 45.08 11.92
CA VAL A 785 -11.57 45.43 11.87
C VAL A 785 -11.34 46.67 11.00
N PHE A 786 -12.02 46.77 9.86
CA PHE A 786 -11.95 47.94 8.98
C PHE A 786 -12.44 49.22 9.67
N LEU A 787 -13.61 49.16 10.33
CA LEU A 787 -14.16 50.28 11.10
C LEU A 787 -13.25 50.69 12.26
N MET A 788 -12.67 49.73 12.95
CA MET A 788 -11.70 50.00 14.02
C MET A 788 -10.44 50.67 13.48
N GLY A 789 -9.94 50.24 12.32
CA GLY A 789 -8.85 50.88 11.60
C GLY A 789 -9.15 52.33 11.21
N LEU A 790 -10.36 52.60 10.71
CA LEU A 790 -10.81 53.97 10.40
C LEU A 790 -10.88 54.85 11.66
N LEU A 791 -11.43 54.32 12.76
CA LEU A 791 -11.48 55.02 14.04
C LEU A 791 -10.08 55.31 14.59
N LEU A 792 -9.15 54.36 14.47
CA LEU A 792 -7.75 54.53 14.86
C LEU A 792 -7.07 55.64 14.05
N VAL A 793 -7.20 55.62 12.72
CA VAL A 793 -6.67 56.68 11.84
C VAL A 793 -7.27 58.03 12.20
N ARG A 794 -8.59 58.11 12.40
CA ARG A 794 -9.28 59.35 12.76
C ARG A 794 -8.79 59.89 14.11
N ARG A 795 -8.63 59.03 15.11
CA ARG A 795 -8.12 59.39 16.45
C ARG A 795 -6.67 59.87 16.36
N GLN A 796 -5.81 59.19 15.62
CA GLN A 796 -4.39 59.56 15.49
C GLN A 796 -4.18 60.85 14.71
N ARG A 797 -5.01 61.13 13.69
CA ARG A 797 -4.98 62.41 12.96
C ARG A 797 -5.59 63.56 13.78
N LYS A 798 -6.60 63.30 14.61
CA LYS A 798 -7.12 64.28 15.57
C LYS A 798 -6.14 64.63 16.67
N ALA A 799 -5.27 63.71 17.09
CA ALA A 799 -4.24 63.99 18.10
C ALA A 799 -3.08 64.87 17.58
N LEU A 800 -3.05 65.16 16.28
CA LEU A 800 -2.08 66.04 15.60
C LEU A 800 -2.63 67.42 15.23
N ALA A 801 -3.96 67.57 15.23
CA ALA A 801 -4.68 68.81 14.98
C ALA A 801 -5.04 69.45 16.32
#